data_AF-A0A7J4SX03-F1
#
_entry.id   AF-A0A7J4SX03-F1
#
_cell.length_a   1.000
_cell.length_b   1.000
_cell.length_c   1.000
_cell.angle_alpha   90.00
_cell.angle_beta   90.00
_cell.angle_gamma   90.00
#
_symmetry.space_group_name_H-M   'P 1'
#
loop_
_entity.id
_entity.type
_entity.pdbx_description
1 polymer ?
#
loop_
_entity_poly.entity_id
_entity_poly.type
_entity_poly.pdbx_seq_one_letter_code
_entity_poly.pdbx_strand_id
1 'polypeptide(L)'
;RVAELIETPSVEISTVQKNVKTISEHLETRLEEMNALIHRWHTEGFSYQERLRILPEELLEWEHLLPEIEQQYHRHAGAYERWKEISKLWDYADASIDQLAGKLEHTDAFLDKIESLEQQWTEKELQGASLIERWEQLGFDMDIWRYKITQDPRQGLSELNQQLPAYERANDLLENMLKLDTSLGGEEDVERRASILRTMDLEIDLLDEMQQWLEKKTLRNTRHRRLLQSEWEQAVREGKAESGATFSDLRSFETALASVEHLSRDKISNNTISNAISRTNAELLRLESRGWNITELLHLQEKEPESFFKQFAQSMEAVPRIGPIQRRIAALDWRRDIGRADAVSNQIRNPLELIRIEQQIPALIRHLAERDIEDEDYTYSAWLPEQRPVLLPREQSVIQKIPAKVQPNSTLEEAHEAMLEAMDEHIEPTTEVDDDVNVVETTEIAQPSTKTLKETETTPEEIKSVAPVESKEQAKPLKSPTREADVSSYEHLLHVLGLTKEANALAGSGDVSNLRRALASHVGVEPRDIRVDRLLRLVLRLLPQNDSDDSNRSKLIDSIGDALLKYTQWVRMRLEARHMGASGDFFEDAARLGMALNRTPGPGVRVPLQADVEPLPESTNMEELHLHTERLIQSMALPAAGGIN
;
A
#
# COMPACT_ATOMS: atom_id res chain seq x y z
N ARG A 1 90.82 74.01 24.14
CA ARG A 1 90.06 75.02 23.36
C ARG A 1 90.27 75.04 21.85
N VAL A 2 91.45 74.75 21.26
CA VAL A 2 91.55 74.50 19.78
C VAL A 2 91.46 73.00 19.44
N ALA A 3 91.91 72.11 20.33
CA ALA A 3 91.76 70.65 20.15
C ALA A 3 90.30 70.16 20.25
N GLU A 4 89.48 70.77 21.11
CA GLU A 4 88.05 70.43 21.29
C GLU A 4 87.16 70.83 20.09
N LEU A 5 87.62 71.69 19.19
CA LEU A 5 86.88 72.09 17.97
C LEU A 5 87.25 71.26 16.72
N ILE A 6 88.30 70.45 16.78
CA ILE A 6 88.77 69.60 15.66
C ILE A 6 88.33 68.14 15.85
N GLU A 7 88.15 67.68 17.10
CA GLU A 7 87.61 66.34 17.40
C GLU A 7 86.09 66.26 17.23
N THR A 8 85.35 67.34 17.49
CA THR A 8 83.90 67.39 17.32
C THR A 8 83.42 67.11 15.88
N PRO A 9 83.96 67.73 14.81
CA PRO A 9 83.52 67.43 13.45
C PRO A 9 83.88 66.00 13.01
N SER A 10 84.99 65.42 13.50
CA SER A 10 85.38 64.05 13.14
C SER A 10 84.45 63.01 13.76
N VAL A 11 84.02 63.24 15.01
CA VAL A 11 83.03 62.37 15.67
C VAL A 11 81.67 62.53 14.99
N GLU A 12 81.25 63.76 14.70
CA GLU A 12 80.01 64.05 13.96
C GLU A 12 79.99 63.40 12.56
N ILE A 13 81.07 63.50 11.78
CA ILE A 13 81.19 62.84 10.47
C ILE A 13 81.11 61.31 10.60
N SER A 14 81.76 60.73 11.62
CA SER A 14 81.68 59.29 11.86
C SER A 14 80.26 58.82 12.26
N THR A 15 79.53 59.65 13.01
CA THR A 15 78.12 59.38 13.35
C THR A 15 77.21 59.53 12.14
N VAL A 16 77.41 60.55 11.30
CA VAL A 16 76.69 60.71 10.03
C VAL A 16 76.96 59.54 9.09
N GLN A 17 78.21 59.08 8.99
CA GLN A 17 78.56 57.94 8.14
C GLN A 17 77.93 56.63 8.64
N LYS A 18 77.85 56.42 9.96
CA LYS A 18 77.11 55.30 10.55
C LYS A 18 75.61 55.42 10.27
N ASN A 19 75.04 56.61 10.43
CA ASN A 19 73.62 56.85 10.17
C ASN A 19 73.27 56.63 8.70
N VAL A 20 74.12 57.08 7.77
CA VAL A 20 73.95 56.85 6.33
C VAL A 20 74.00 55.35 6.01
N LYS A 21 74.93 54.60 6.61
CA LYS A 21 74.99 53.14 6.44
C LYS A 21 73.75 52.43 7.00
N THR A 22 73.29 52.81 8.19
CA THR A 22 72.06 52.23 8.76
C THR A 22 70.84 52.57 7.91
N ILE A 23 70.76 53.80 7.36
CA ILE A 23 69.65 54.19 6.48
C ILE A 23 69.72 53.41 5.16
N SER A 24 70.90 53.22 4.56
CA SER A 24 71.03 52.41 3.34
C SER A 24 70.67 50.95 3.59
N GLU A 25 71.15 50.36 4.70
CA GLU A 25 70.79 48.99 5.11
C GLU A 25 69.27 48.86 5.32
N HIS A 26 68.63 49.85 5.96
CA HIS A 26 67.17 49.86 6.13
C HIS A 26 66.42 49.95 4.79
N LEU A 27 66.84 50.82 3.87
CA LEU A 27 66.21 50.93 2.55
C LEU A 27 66.40 49.65 1.70
N GLU A 28 67.57 49.02 1.78
CA GLU A 28 67.85 47.75 1.13
C GLU A 28 66.96 46.63 1.69
N THR A 29 66.84 46.51 3.02
CA THR A 29 65.97 45.50 3.65
C THR A 29 64.50 45.68 3.25
N ARG A 30 63.98 46.91 3.21
CA ARG A 30 62.59 47.17 2.78
C ARG A 30 62.37 46.87 1.30
N LEU A 31 63.34 47.18 0.45
CA LEU A 31 63.29 46.84 -0.96
C LEU A 31 63.27 45.32 -1.17
N GLU A 32 64.06 44.58 -0.39
CA GLU A 32 64.03 43.10 -0.39
C GLU A 32 62.68 42.55 0.06
N GLU A 33 62.10 43.11 1.13
CA GLU A 33 60.78 42.73 1.63
C GLU A 33 59.67 42.98 0.58
N MET A 34 59.67 44.15 -0.06
CA MET A 34 58.69 44.49 -1.09
C MET A 34 58.82 43.62 -2.35
N ASN A 35 60.05 43.39 -2.81
CA ASN A 35 60.29 42.47 -3.93
C ASN A 35 59.91 41.02 -3.57
N ALA A 36 60.10 40.61 -2.32
CA ALA A 36 59.64 39.30 -1.85
C ALA A 36 58.10 39.20 -1.86
N LEU A 37 57.38 40.26 -1.50
CA LEU A 37 55.90 40.30 -1.58
C LEU A 37 55.40 40.20 -3.02
N ILE A 38 55.95 40.99 -3.95
CA ILE A 38 55.56 40.93 -5.37
C ILE A 38 55.88 39.56 -5.97
N HIS A 39 57.04 38.98 -5.61
CA HIS A 39 57.37 37.63 -6.04
C HIS A 39 56.37 36.59 -5.51
N ARG A 40 55.88 36.72 -4.26
CA ARG A 40 54.84 35.84 -3.72
C ARG A 40 53.53 35.95 -4.52
N TRP A 41 53.05 37.16 -4.76
CA TRP A 41 51.84 37.38 -5.57
C TRP A 41 51.99 36.78 -6.97
N HIS A 42 53.16 36.93 -7.58
CA HIS A 42 53.43 36.34 -8.89
C HIS A 42 53.45 34.81 -8.88
N THR A 43 54.01 34.19 -7.84
CA THR A 43 53.97 32.72 -7.69
C THR A 43 52.56 32.17 -7.50
N GLU A 44 51.65 32.98 -6.96
CA GLU A 44 50.24 32.65 -6.82
C GLU A 44 49.41 32.93 -8.09
N GLY A 45 50.03 33.53 -9.11
CA GLY A 45 49.41 33.82 -10.41
C GLY A 45 48.87 35.24 -10.55
N PHE A 46 49.18 36.15 -9.62
CA PHE A 46 48.77 37.55 -9.67
C PHE A 46 49.87 38.45 -10.24
N SER A 47 49.47 39.48 -10.97
CA SER A 47 50.37 40.45 -11.60
C SER A 47 49.79 41.85 -11.51
N TYR A 48 50.66 42.83 -11.28
CA TYR A 48 50.36 44.25 -11.34
C TYR A 48 51.31 44.87 -12.36
N GLN A 49 50.78 45.43 -13.45
CA GLN A 49 51.53 46.02 -14.56
C GLN A 49 52.58 45.09 -15.19
N GLU A 50 52.37 43.77 -15.08
CA GLU A 50 53.31 42.72 -15.50
C GLU A 50 54.72 42.87 -14.88
N ARG A 51 54.85 43.64 -13.78
CA ARG A 51 56.14 43.90 -13.14
C ARG A 51 56.53 42.75 -12.22
N LEU A 52 57.80 42.34 -12.32
CA LEU A 52 58.38 41.28 -11.50
C LEU A 52 59.19 41.81 -10.32
N ARG A 53 59.69 43.05 -10.39
CA ARG A 53 60.56 43.68 -9.39
C ARG A 53 60.42 45.20 -9.38
N ILE A 54 60.60 45.80 -8.20
CA ILE A 54 60.71 47.23 -7.96
C ILE A 54 62.18 47.65 -7.99
N LEU A 55 62.46 48.77 -8.67
CA LEU A 55 63.78 49.38 -8.72
C LEU A 55 64.05 50.25 -7.47
N PRO A 56 65.30 50.38 -7.01
CA PRO A 56 65.63 51.23 -5.85
C PRO A 56 65.17 52.69 -5.96
N GLU A 57 65.06 53.21 -7.18
CA GLU A 57 64.61 54.58 -7.46
C GLU A 57 63.10 54.78 -7.21
N GLU A 58 62.31 53.71 -7.30
CA GLU A 58 60.85 53.76 -7.19
C GLU A 58 60.35 53.37 -5.78
N LEU A 59 61.24 52.97 -4.86
CA LEU A 59 60.90 52.37 -3.57
C LEU A 59 59.85 53.17 -2.78
N LEU A 60 60.03 54.49 -2.69
CA LEU A 60 59.16 55.36 -1.90
C LEU A 60 57.76 55.52 -2.52
N GLU A 61 57.67 55.54 -3.86
CA GLU A 61 56.39 55.62 -4.57
C GLU A 61 55.60 54.34 -4.35
N TRP A 62 56.28 53.19 -4.43
CA TRP A 62 55.66 51.91 -4.15
C TRP A 62 55.31 51.72 -2.67
N GLU A 63 56.13 52.19 -1.72
CA GLU A 63 55.78 52.15 -0.29
C GLU A 63 54.45 52.88 -0.02
N HIS A 64 54.16 53.96 -0.76
CA HIS A 64 52.91 54.70 -0.64
C HIS A 64 51.72 53.94 -1.26
N LEU A 65 51.91 53.31 -2.41
CA LEU A 65 50.86 52.59 -3.15
C LEU A 65 50.63 51.16 -2.62
N LEU A 66 51.60 50.56 -1.93
CA LEU A 66 51.56 49.17 -1.47
C LEU A 66 50.30 48.83 -0.67
N PRO A 67 49.81 49.65 0.29
CA PRO A 67 48.60 49.34 1.03
C PRO A 67 47.35 49.26 0.15
N GLU A 68 47.26 50.10 -0.88
CA GLU A 68 46.14 50.08 -1.84
C GLU A 68 46.21 48.84 -2.73
N ILE A 69 47.41 48.49 -3.22
CA ILE A 69 47.63 47.30 -4.05
C ILE A 69 47.40 46.02 -3.24
N GLU A 70 47.82 45.97 -1.98
CA GLU A 70 47.58 44.84 -1.08
C GLU A 70 46.08 44.67 -0.80
N GLN A 71 45.35 45.77 -0.60
CA GLN A 71 43.90 45.72 -0.49
C GLN A 71 43.23 45.21 -1.79
N GLN A 72 43.69 45.66 -2.96
CA GLN A 72 43.22 45.17 -4.26
C GLN A 72 43.54 43.69 -4.42
N TYR A 73 44.74 43.25 -4.05
CA TYR A 73 45.15 41.85 -4.04
C TYR A 73 44.22 40.99 -3.20
N HIS A 74 43.90 41.37 -1.97
CA HIS A 74 43.00 40.59 -1.13
C HIS A 74 41.59 40.49 -1.71
N ARG A 75 41.05 41.58 -2.27
CA ARG A 75 39.75 41.57 -2.94
C ARG A 75 39.76 40.70 -4.19
N HIS A 76 40.79 40.86 -5.04
CA HIS A 76 40.97 40.09 -6.27
C HIS A 76 41.16 38.61 -5.97
N ALA A 77 41.99 38.25 -4.99
CA ALA A 77 42.22 36.88 -4.58
C ALA A 77 40.94 36.18 -4.12
N GLY A 78 40.13 36.85 -3.27
CA GLY A 78 38.84 36.30 -2.84
C GLY A 78 37.87 36.10 -4.01
N ALA A 79 37.81 37.07 -4.93
CA ALA A 79 37.01 36.97 -6.14
C ALA A 79 37.51 35.86 -7.09
N TYR A 80 38.83 35.67 -7.16
CA TYR A 80 39.46 34.65 -7.99
C TYR A 80 39.22 33.23 -7.46
N GLU A 81 39.18 33.06 -6.14
CA GLU A 81 38.75 31.80 -5.50
C GLU A 81 37.30 31.49 -5.84
N ARG A 82 36.40 32.48 -5.71
CA ARG A 82 34.98 32.34 -6.08
C ARG A 82 34.79 32.01 -7.56
N TRP A 83 35.53 32.68 -8.45
CA TRP A 83 35.54 32.37 -9.87
C TRP A 83 35.96 30.92 -10.14
N LYS A 84 37.01 30.43 -9.46
CA LYS A 84 37.43 29.03 -9.58
C LYS A 84 36.36 28.05 -9.10
N GLU A 85 35.62 28.39 -8.05
CA GLU A 85 34.49 27.58 -7.58
C GLU A 85 33.36 27.56 -8.61
N ILE A 86 32.91 28.73 -9.08
CA ILE A 86 31.83 28.86 -10.07
C ILE A 86 32.20 28.18 -11.39
N SER A 87 33.41 28.39 -11.90
CA SER A 87 33.90 27.79 -13.15
C SER A 87 33.93 26.26 -13.06
N LYS A 88 34.33 25.70 -11.91
CA LYS A 88 34.29 24.24 -11.68
C LYS A 88 32.86 23.69 -11.62
N LEU A 89 31.94 24.42 -10.99
CA LEU A 89 30.56 23.96 -10.80
C LEU A 89 29.72 24.09 -12.08
N TRP A 90 29.89 25.15 -12.85
CA TRP A 90 29.09 25.42 -14.06
C TRP A 90 29.73 24.93 -15.37
N ASP A 91 30.95 24.39 -15.33
CA ASP A 91 31.79 24.16 -16.53
C ASP A 91 31.80 25.41 -17.44
N TYR A 92 31.90 26.59 -16.81
CA TYR A 92 31.75 27.88 -17.47
C TYR A 92 33.12 28.41 -17.87
N ALA A 93 33.31 28.62 -19.18
CA ALA A 93 34.50 29.21 -19.76
C ALA A 93 34.14 30.54 -20.42
N ASP A 94 34.67 31.64 -19.88
CA ASP A 94 34.59 32.95 -20.50
C ASP A 94 36.00 33.53 -20.66
N ALA A 95 36.44 33.63 -21.92
CA ALA A 95 37.71 34.22 -22.30
C ALA A 95 37.86 35.67 -21.81
N SER A 96 36.75 36.37 -21.57
CA SER A 96 36.73 37.74 -21.07
C SER A 96 37.05 37.84 -19.56
N ILE A 97 36.78 36.78 -18.79
CA ILE A 97 37.09 36.69 -17.36
C ILE A 97 38.51 36.15 -17.19
N ASP A 98 38.92 35.17 -18.01
CA ASP A 98 40.28 34.63 -18.02
C ASP A 98 41.35 35.69 -18.35
N GLN A 99 41.00 36.71 -19.15
CA GLN A 99 41.90 37.84 -19.46
C GLN A 99 42.11 38.81 -18.29
N LEU A 100 41.17 38.84 -17.34
CA LEU A 100 41.16 39.69 -16.14
C LEU A 100 41.62 38.93 -14.89
N ALA A 101 41.51 37.60 -14.92
CA ALA A 101 42.03 36.70 -13.91
C ALA A 101 43.55 36.94 -13.70
N GLY A 102 43.95 37.10 -12.43
CA GLY A 102 45.33 37.39 -12.05
C GLY A 102 45.84 38.80 -12.34
N LYS A 103 45.05 39.72 -12.91
CA LYS A 103 45.48 41.12 -13.15
C LYS A 103 44.89 42.08 -12.14
N LEU A 104 45.72 42.55 -11.21
CA LEU A 104 45.30 43.41 -10.10
C LEU A 104 44.83 44.82 -10.56
N GLU A 105 45.31 45.32 -11.69
CA GLU A 105 44.84 46.60 -12.26
C GLU A 105 43.38 46.61 -12.68
N HIS A 106 42.82 45.44 -12.97
CA HIS A 106 41.44 45.31 -13.42
C HIS A 106 40.55 44.68 -12.36
N THR A 107 40.89 44.86 -11.08
CA THR A 107 40.15 44.29 -9.95
C THR A 107 38.68 44.68 -9.99
N ASP A 108 38.34 45.96 -10.20
CA ASP A 108 36.95 46.41 -10.23
C ASP A 108 36.15 45.78 -11.38
N ALA A 109 36.73 45.75 -12.60
CA ALA A 109 36.09 45.12 -13.75
C ALA A 109 35.95 43.59 -13.62
N PHE A 110 36.86 42.95 -12.88
CA PHE A 110 36.77 41.53 -12.57
C PHE A 110 35.69 41.25 -11.52
N LEU A 111 35.63 42.08 -10.47
CA LEU A 111 34.59 42.02 -9.44
C LEU A 111 33.19 42.20 -10.05
N ASP A 112 32.98 43.23 -10.88
CA ASP A 112 31.69 43.48 -11.54
C ASP A 112 31.19 42.25 -12.32
N LYS A 113 32.10 41.55 -13.01
CA LYS A 113 31.74 40.33 -13.76
C LYS A 113 31.38 39.17 -12.83
N ILE A 114 32.13 38.97 -11.75
CA ILE A 114 31.84 37.90 -10.78
C ILE A 114 30.53 38.19 -10.06
N GLU A 115 30.29 39.42 -9.62
CA GLU A 115 29.02 39.83 -9.02
C GLU A 115 27.85 39.59 -9.99
N SER A 116 28.02 39.88 -11.29
CA SER A 116 26.99 39.59 -12.29
C SER A 116 26.69 38.10 -12.46
N LEU A 117 27.71 37.24 -12.32
CA LEU A 117 27.56 35.78 -12.37
C LEU A 117 26.88 35.25 -11.10
N GLU A 118 27.24 35.77 -9.93
CA GLU A 118 26.59 35.43 -8.67
C GLU A 118 25.13 35.90 -8.65
N GLN A 119 24.83 37.07 -9.21
CA GLN A 119 23.45 37.52 -9.41
C GLN A 119 22.67 36.58 -10.33
N GLN A 120 23.26 36.13 -11.43
CA GLN A 120 22.61 35.14 -12.30
C GLN A 120 22.40 33.79 -11.57
N TRP A 121 23.36 33.36 -10.75
CA TRP A 121 23.23 32.17 -9.92
C TRP A 121 22.02 32.29 -8.99
N THR A 122 21.98 33.35 -8.19
CA THR A 122 20.91 33.57 -7.21
C THR A 122 19.55 33.75 -7.88
N GLU A 123 19.49 34.40 -9.05
CA GLU A 123 18.25 34.51 -9.83
C GLU A 123 17.75 33.14 -10.28
N LYS A 124 18.65 32.26 -10.75
CA LYS A 124 18.28 30.90 -11.17
C LYS A 124 17.86 30.02 -10.00
N GLU A 125 18.54 30.15 -8.87
CA GLU A 125 18.18 29.47 -7.63
C GLU A 125 16.79 29.90 -7.15
N LEU A 126 16.49 31.20 -7.16
CA LEU A 126 15.18 31.74 -6.79
C LEU A 126 14.08 31.28 -7.76
N GLN A 127 14.34 31.30 -9.07
CA GLN A 127 13.42 30.78 -10.08
C GLN A 127 13.12 29.30 -9.82
N GLY A 128 14.15 28.49 -9.57
CA GLY A 128 14.00 27.07 -9.25
C GLY A 128 13.21 26.85 -7.95
N ALA A 129 13.53 27.59 -6.90
CA ALA A 129 12.81 27.52 -5.61
C ALA A 129 11.33 27.89 -5.77
N SER A 130 11.01 28.93 -6.55
CA SER A 130 9.61 29.33 -6.78
C SER A 130 8.79 28.27 -7.55
N LEU A 131 9.43 27.57 -8.49
CA LEU A 131 8.79 26.46 -9.21
C LEU A 131 8.59 25.26 -8.27
N ILE A 132 9.61 24.91 -7.49
CA ILE A 132 9.53 23.85 -6.48
C ILE A 132 8.38 24.13 -5.51
N GLU A 133 8.32 25.33 -4.93
CA GLU A 133 7.29 25.70 -3.97
C GLU A 133 5.88 25.56 -4.57
N ARG A 134 5.69 25.98 -5.82
CA ARG A 134 4.40 25.82 -6.52
C ARG A 134 3.98 24.36 -6.61
N TRP A 135 4.89 23.44 -6.93
CA TRP A 135 4.58 22.01 -7.07
C TRP A 135 4.45 21.31 -5.73
N GLU A 136 5.22 21.71 -4.71
CA GLU A 136 5.04 21.26 -3.33
C GLU A 136 3.66 21.66 -2.77
N GLN A 137 3.16 22.85 -3.11
CA GLN A 137 1.79 23.28 -2.75
C GLN A 137 0.70 22.41 -3.39
N LEU A 138 0.96 21.85 -4.58
CA LEU A 138 0.09 20.88 -5.23
C LEU A 138 0.25 19.45 -4.66
N GLY A 139 1.21 19.26 -3.74
CA GLY A 139 1.45 18.02 -3.01
C GLY A 139 2.43 17.07 -3.67
N PHE A 140 3.25 17.53 -4.61
CA PHE A 140 4.33 16.72 -5.21
C PHE A 140 5.60 16.76 -4.36
N ASP A 141 6.32 15.64 -4.33
CA ASP A 141 7.66 15.57 -3.75
C ASP A 141 8.68 16.18 -4.71
N MET A 142 9.36 17.23 -4.25
CA MET A 142 10.33 18.00 -5.02
C MET A 142 11.72 18.00 -4.39
N ASP A 143 11.97 17.16 -3.38
CA ASP A 143 13.25 17.15 -2.65
C ASP A 143 14.45 16.86 -3.55
N ILE A 144 14.27 15.99 -4.56
CA ILE A 144 15.30 15.68 -5.57
C ILE A 144 15.68 16.94 -6.36
N TRP A 145 14.68 17.71 -6.79
CA TRP A 145 14.90 18.96 -7.52
C TRP A 145 15.48 20.05 -6.64
N ARG A 146 15.07 20.12 -5.37
CA ARG A 146 15.66 21.04 -4.40
C ARG A 146 17.15 20.76 -4.22
N TYR A 147 17.52 19.48 -4.10
CA TYR A 147 18.92 19.08 -4.08
C TYR A 147 19.64 19.46 -5.38
N LYS A 148 19.11 19.09 -6.55
CA LYS A 148 19.74 19.39 -7.85
C LYS A 148 19.95 20.89 -8.07
N ILE A 149 18.96 21.72 -7.77
CA ILE A 149 19.04 23.18 -7.94
C ILE A 149 20.04 23.80 -6.97
N THR A 150 20.17 23.29 -5.74
CA THR A 150 21.19 23.79 -4.80
C THR A 150 22.62 23.46 -5.22
N GLN A 151 22.83 22.35 -5.94
CA GLN A 151 24.14 21.94 -6.45
C GLN A 151 24.51 22.66 -7.75
N ASP A 152 23.62 22.60 -8.74
CA ASP A 152 23.74 23.32 -10.01
C ASP A 152 22.37 23.91 -10.41
N PRO A 153 22.15 25.21 -10.12
CA PRO A 153 20.89 25.88 -10.44
C PRO A 153 20.61 25.91 -11.94
N ARG A 154 21.63 25.91 -12.80
CA ARG A 154 21.43 26.08 -14.24
C ARG A 154 21.00 24.77 -14.88
N GLN A 155 21.74 23.68 -14.62
CA GLN A 155 21.36 22.36 -15.12
C GLN A 155 20.08 21.88 -14.44
N GLY A 156 19.98 22.01 -13.11
CA GLY A 156 18.80 21.60 -12.35
C GLY A 156 17.52 22.27 -12.82
N LEU A 157 17.54 23.58 -13.09
CA LEU A 157 16.38 24.30 -13.62
C LEU A 157 16.07 23.91 -15.07
N SER A 158 17.08 23.66 -15.90
CA SER A 158 16.88 23.20 -17.28
C SER A 158 16.22 21.82 -17.32
N GLU A 159 16.72 20.88 -16.52
CA GLU A 159 16.15 19.54 -16.38
C GLU A 159 14.73 19.59 -15.79
N LEU A 160 14.51 20.40 -14.74
CA LEU A 160 13.19 20.58 -14.16
C LEU A 160 12.20 21.09 -15.21
N ASN A 161 12.59 22.09 -16.01
CA ASN A 161 11.75 22.61 -17.09
C ASN A 161 11.40 21.57 -18.16
N GLN A 162 12.28 20.59 -18.41
CA GLN A 162 11.98 19.48 -19.32
C GLN A 162 10.94 18.52 -18.74
N GLN A 163 10.92 18.36 -17.41
CA GLN A 163 10.01 17.47 -16.69
C GLN A 163 8.67 18.13 -16.31
N LEU A 164 8.56 19.46 -16.40
CA LEU A 164 7.30 20.19 -16.12
C LEU A 164 6.05 19.62 -16.82
N PRO A 165 6.08 19.25 -18.12
CA PRO A 165 4.91 18.70 -18.78
C PRO A 165 4.41 17.38 -18.15
N ALA A 166 5.32 16.58 -17.58
CA ALA A 166 4.95 15.35 -16.88
C ALA A 166 4.22 15.67 -15.57
N TYR A 167 4.69 16.66 -14.81
CA TYR A 167 4.01 17.15 -13.59
C TYR A 167 2.63 17.77 -13.90
N GLU A 168 2.51 18.53 -14.97
CA GLU A 168 1.21 19.06 -15.43
C GLU A 168 0.24 17.93 -15.75
N ARG A 169 0.68 16.93 -16.51
CA ARG A 169 -0.15 15.75 -16.84
C ARG A 169 -0.52 14.94 -15.60
N ALA A 170 0.42 14.74 -14.66
CA ALA A 170 0.15 14.07 -13.39
C ALA A 170 -0.88 14.84 -12.55
N ASN A 171 -0.78 16.17 -12.51
CA ASN A 171 -1.75 17.01 -11.82
C ASN A 171 -3.15 16.90 -12.43
N ASP A 172 -3.25 16.93 -13.76
CA ASP A 172 -4.53 16.73 -14.47
C ASP A 172 -5.15 15.37 -14.13
N LEU A 173 -4.34 14.31 -14.07
CA LEU A 173 -4.79 12.99 -13.65
C LEU A 173 -5.27 12.99 -12.19
N LEU A 174 -4.54 13.62 -11.28
CA LEU A 174 -4.94 13.76 -9.87
C LEU A 174 -6.27 14.52 -9.73
N GLU A 175 -6.44 15.63 -10.45
CA GLU A 175 -7.69 16.39 -10.44
C GLU A 175 -8.88 15.56 -10.96
N ASN A 176 -8.65 14.74 -11.99
CA ASN A 176 -9.68 13.86 -12.52
C ASN A 176 -9.97 12.69 -11.58
N MET A 177 -8.96 12.16 -10.90
CA MET A 177 -9.13 11.16 -9.84
C MET A 177 -9.96 11.70 -8.67
N LEU A 178 -9.78 12.97 -8.28
CA LEU A 178 -10.61 13.61 -7.25
C LEU A 178 -12.09 13.77 -7.66
N LYS A 179 -12.37 13.83 -8.97
CA LYS A 179 -13.74 13.91 -9.51
C LYS A 179 -14.39 12.53 -9.68
N LEU A 180 -13.64 11.44 -9.53
CA LEU A 180 -14.20 10.10 -9.63
C LEU A 180 -15.14 9.81 -8.45
N ASP A 181 -16.25 9.15 -8.76
CA ASP A 181 -17.10 8.56 -7.75
C ASP A 181 -16.49 7.24 -7.24
N THR A 182 -16.04 7.24 -5.99
CA THR A 182 -15.50 6.07 -5.27
C THR A 182 -16.47 5.50 -4.23
N SER A 183 -17.73 5.96 -4.21
CA SER A 183 -18.70 5.63 -3.15
C SER A 183 -19.05 4.14 -3.03
N LEU A 184 -18.88 3.37 -4.11
CA LEU A 184 -19.07 1.91 -4.17
C LEU A 184 -17.78 1.11 -3.98
N GLY A 185 -16.64 1.78 -3.75
CA GLY A 185 -15.33 1.16 -3.55
C GLY A 185 -14.27 1.59 -4.56
N GLY A 186 -13.01 1.34 -4.19
CA GLY A 186 -11.82 1.77 -4.94
C GLY A 186 -11.21 3.09 -4.47
N GLU A 187 -11.62 3.60 -3.31
CA GLU A 187 -10.98 4.75 -2.65
C GLU A 187 -9.49 4.45 -2.36
N GLU A 188 -9.20 3.28 -1.78
CA GLU A 188 -7.82 2.82 -1.53
C GLU A 188 -6.98 2.74 -2.81
N ASP A 189 -7.56 2.34 -3.94
CA ASP A 189 -6.86 2.28 -5.23
C ASP A 189 -6.53 3.68 -5.75
N VAL A 190 -7.49 4.60 -5.65
CA VAL A 190 -7.30 6.02 -6.01
C VAL A 190 -6.23 6.65 -5.12
N GLU A 191 -6.27 6.40 -3.81
CA GLU A 191 -5.27 6.93 -2.86
C GLU A 191 -3.87 6.39 -3.14
N ARG A 192 -3.74 5.07 -3.36
CA ARG A 192 -2.46 4.45 -3.73
C ARG A 192 -1.91 5.05 -5.02
N ARG A 193 -2.74 5.17 -6.06
CA ARG A 193 -2.35 5.73 -7.35
C ARG A 193 -2.01 7.22 -7.23
N ALA A 194 -2.75 7.99 -6.43
CA ALA A 194 -2.45 9.39 -6.16
C ALA A 194 -1.13 9.56 -5.40
N SER A 195 -0.82 8.66 -4.47
CA SER A 195 0.47 8.65 -3.77
C SER A 195 1.63 8.39 -4.75
N ILE A 196 1.45 7.45 -5.70
CA ILE A 196 2.47 7.15 -6.72
C ILE A 196 2.76 8.39 -7.58
N LEU A 197 1.72 9.06 -8.09
CA LEU A 197 1.88 10.28 -8.90
C LEU A 197 2.55 11.44 -8.15
N ARG A 198 2.53 11.43 -6.82
CA ARG A 198 3.15 12.49 -5.99
C ARG A 198 4.58 12.20 -5.59
N THR A 199 5.00 10.93 -5.54
CA THR A 199 6.25 10.51 -4.88
C THR A 199 7.25 9.83 -5.81
N MET A 200 6.78 9.28 -6.93
CA MET A 200 7.63 8.56 -7.88
C MET A 200 8.08 9.49 -9.02
N ASP A 201 9.23 9.17 -9.61
CA ASP A 201 9.65 9.78 -10.86
C ASP A 201 8.59 9.55 -11.95
N LEU A 202 8.14 10.65 -12.57
CA LEU A 202 7.02 10.65 -13.51
C LEU A 202 7.48 10.22 -14.91
N GLU A 203 7.47 8.92 -15.15
CA GLU A 203 7.71 8.34 -16.47
C GLU A 203 6.45 8.41 -17.37
N ILE A 204 6.67 8.47 -18.69
CA ILE A 204 5.58 8.58 -19.66
C ILE A 204 4.69 7.33 -19.64
N ASP A 205 5.29 6.14 -19.55
CA ASP A 205 4.58 4.86 -19.53
C ASP A 205 3.66 4.74 -18.30
N LEU A 206 4.14 5.20 -17.14
CA LEU A 206 3.35 5.25 -15.91
C LEU A 206 2.18 6.22 -16.04
N LEU A 207 2.39 7.40 -16.63
CA LEU A 207 1.31 8.36 -16.88
C LEU A 207 0.25 7.80 -17.84
N ASP A 208 0.68 7.06 -18.87
CA ASP A 208 -0.22 6.41 -19.82
C ASP A 208 -1.04 5.29 -19.15
N GLU A 209 -0.43 4.45 -18.31
CA GLU A 209 -1.14 3.42 -17.54
C GLU A 209 -2.20 4.06 -16.62
N MET A 210 -1.82 5.11 -15.90
CA MET A 210 -2.70 5.82 -14.97
C MET A 210 -3.88 6.47 -15.70
N GLN A 211 -3.64 7.04 -16.88
CA GLN A 211 -4.68 7.58 -17.71
C GLN A 211 -5.64 6.48 -18.19
N GLN A 212 -5.13 5.36 -18.70
CA GLN A 212 -5.97 4.24 -19.16
C GLN A 212 -6.82 3.67 -18.02
N TRP A 213 -6.24 3.52 -16.83
CA TRP A 213 -6.96 3.05 -15.66
C TRP A 213 -8.09 4.01 -15.27
N LEU A 214 -7.81 5.32 -15.27
CA LEU A 214 -8.79 6.36 -14.99
C LEU A 214 -9.93 6.34 -16.03
N GLU A 215 -9.61 6.23 -17.32
CA GLU A 215 -10.59 6.11 -18.41
C GLU A 215 -11.48 4.87 -18.23
N LYS A 216 -10.91 3.70 -17.94
CA LYS A 216 -11.69 2.48 -17.65
C LYS A 216 -12.63 2.67 -16.45
N LYS A 217 -12.14 3.27 -15.36
CA LYS A 217 -12.95 3.52 -14.15
C LYS A 217 -14.07 4.53 -14.40
N THR A 218 -13.80 5.63 -15.10
CA THR A 218 -14.83 6.61 -15.48
C THR A 218 -15.89 5.98 -16.39
N LEU A 219 -15.50 5.16 -17.37
CA LEU A 219 -16.43 4.43 -18.22
C LEU A 219 -17.32 3.49 -17.43
N ARG A 220 -16.76 2.71 -16.50
CA ARG A 220 -17.54 1.84 -15.61
C ARG A 220 -18.54 2.63 -14.77
N ASN A 221 -18.09 3.71 -14.12
CA ASN A 221 -18.97 4.55 -13.29
C ASN A 221 -20.11 5.17 -14.11
N THR A 222 -19.83 5.64 -15.33
CA THR A 222 -20.86 6.22 -16.21
C THR A 222 -21.83 5.16 -16.72
N ARG A 223 -21.37 3.95 -17.06
CA ARG A 223 -22.24 2.82 -17.43
C ARG A 223 -23.14 2.42 -16.27
N HIS A 224 -22.57 2.25 -15.07
CA HIS A 224 -23.33 1.90 -13.88
C HIS A 224 -24.38 2.98 -13.53
N ARG A 225 -24.02 4.26 -13.64
CA ARG A 225 -24.97 5.37 -13.45
C ARG A 225 -26.12 5.32 -14.46
N ARG A 226 -25.85 5.01 -15.73
CA ARG A 226 -26.88 4.87 -16.77
C ARG A 226 -27.80 3.68 -16.50
N LEU A 227 -27.25 2.56 -16.04
CA LEU A 227 -28.01 1.38 -15.64
C LEU A 227 -28.97 1.73 -14.50
N LEU A 228 -28.47 2.32 -13.41
CA LEU A 228 -29.30 2.75 -12.29
C LEU A 228 -30.36 3.78 -12.71
N GLN A 229 -30.01 4.68 -13.64
CA GLN A 229 -30.96 5.62 -14.20
C GLN A 229 -32.09 4.92 -14.97
N SER A 230 -31.77 3.92 -15.78
CA SER A 230 -32.79 3.17 -16.52
C SER A 230 -33.75 2.39 -15.61
N GLU A 231 -33.23 1.79 -14.54
CA GLU A 231 -34.02 1.10 -13.50
C GLU A 231 -34.91 2.09 -12.73
N TRP A 232 -34.39 3.26 -12.38
CA TRP A 232 -35.18 4.31 -11.74
C TRP A 232 -36.30 4.82 -12.65
N GLU A 233 -36.01 5.08 -13.92
CA GLU A 233 -37.02 5.48 -14.91
C GLU A 233 -38.11 4.41 -15.06
N GLN A 234 -37.76 3.13 -15.04
CA GLN A 234 -38.73 2.04 -15.04
C GLN A 234 -39.58 2.06 -13.76
N ALA A 235 -38.97 2.21 -12.58
CA ALA A 235 -39.69 2.32 -11.33
C ALA A 235 -40.66 3.52 -11.30
N VAL A 236 -40.27 4.65 -11.90
CA VAL A 236 -41.14 5.83 -12.09
C VAL A 236 -42.31 5.50 -13.01
N ARG A 237 -42.08 4.82 -14.15
CA ARG A 237 -43.17 4.39 -15.06
C ARG A 237 -44.15 3.44 -14.38
N GLU A 238 -43.66 2.60 -13.48
CA GLU A 238 -44.49 1.70 -12.66
C GLU A 238 -45.19 2.43 -11.49
N GLY A 239 -44.95 3.74 -11.32
CA GLY A 239 -45.54 4.55 -10.26
C GLY A 239 -44.99 4.27 -8.86
N LYS A 240 -43.82 3.63 -8.78
CA LYS A 240 -43.16 3.26 -7.51
C LYS A 240 -42.16 4.31 -7.01
N ALA A 241 -41.74 5.23 -7.88
CA ALA A 241 -40.74 6.25 -7.59
C ALA A 241 -41.17 7.64 -8.11
N GLU A 242 -40.54 8.70 -7.60
CA GLU A 242 -40.81 10.09 -7.99
C GLU A 242 -39.97 10.52 -9.20
N SER A 243 -40.62 11.16 -10.17
CA SER A 243 -39.96 11.74 -11.35
C SER A 243 -39.29 13.06 -10.96
N GLY A 244 -37.99 13.05 -10.68
CA GLY A 244 -37.22 14.26 -10.35
C GLY A 244 -36.12 14.10 -9.30
N ALA A 245 -35.89 12.89 -8.77
CA ALA A 245 -34.80 12.65 -7.84
C ALA A 245 -33.43 12.77 -8.55
N THR A 246 -32.53 13.57 -7.98
CA THR A 246 -31.13 13.71 -8.44
C THR A 246 -30.21 13.13 -7.37
N PHE A 247 -29.28 12.28 -7.77
CA PHE A 247 -28.33 11.61 -6.88
C PHE A 247 -26.92 12.15 -7.12
N SER A 248 -26.18 12.49 -6.05
CA SER A 248 -24.76 12.87 -6.15
C SER A 248 -23.94 11.65 -6.55
N ASP A 249 -24.02 10.61 -5.73
CA ASP A 249 -23.11 9.46 -5.79
C ASP A 249 -23.87 8.17 -6.11
N LEU A 250 -23.18 7.21 -6.72
CA LEU A 250 -23.71 5.91 -7.11
C LEU A 250 -24.28 5.14 -5.92
N ARG A 251 -23.63 5.15 -4.76
CA ARG A 251 -24.15 4.51 -3.54
C ARG A 251 -25.49 5.09 -3.10
N SER A 252 -25.63 6.41 -3.13
CA SER A 252 -26.91 7.06 -2.78
C SER A 252 -28.02 6.62 -3.73
N PHE A 253 -27.67 6.45 -5.01
CA PHE A 253 -28.58 5.98 -6.04
C PHE A 253 -29.02 4.52 -5.81
N GLU A 254 -28.08 3.61 -5.51
CA GLU A 254 -28.40 2.21 -5.20
C GLU A 254 -29.31 2.10 -3.97
N THR A 255 -29.02 2.84 -2.90
CA THR A 255 -29.84 2.79 -1.68
C THR A 255 -31.27 3.27 -1.92
N ALA A 256 -31.45 4.29 -2.76
CA ALA A 256 -32.77 4.77 -3.15
C ALA A 256 -33.52 3.70 -3.94
N LEU A 257 -32.88 3.06 -4.93
CA LEU A 257 -33.50 2.00 -5.73
C LEU A 257 -33.85 0.77 -4.86
N ALA A 258 -32.95 0.37 -3.96
CA ALA A 258 -33.19 -0.72 -3.02
C ALA A 258 -34.42 -0.46 -2.14
N SER A 259 -34.59 0.78 -1.66
CA SER A 259 -35.77 1.15 -0.87
C SER A 259 -37.07 0.93 -1.67
N VAL A 260 -37.09 1.29 -2.96
CA VAL A 260 -38.24 1.11 -3.85
C VAL A 260 -38.55 -0.37 -4.05
N GLU A 261 -37.53 -1.22 -4.19
CA GLU A 261 -37.72 -2.67 -4.27
C GLU A 261 -38.34 -3.25 -3.00
N HIS A 262 -37.86 -2.85 -1.82
CA HIS A 262 -38.38 -3.34 -0.54
C HIS A 262 -39.87 -3.00 -0.38
N LEU A 263 -40.28 -1.76 -0.69
CA LEU A 263 -41.69 -1.38 -0.70
C LEU A 263 -42.53 -2.24 -1.66
N SER A 264 -41.95 -2.72 -2.76
CA SER A 264 -42.66 -3.58 -3.70
C SER A 264 -42.83 -5.02 -3.19
N ARG A 265 -41.82 -5.58 -2.51
CA ARG A 265 -41.87 -6.93 -1.92
C ARG A 265 -42.91 -7.04 -0.81
N ASP A 266 -43.03 -6.01 0.03
CA ASP A 266 -44.03 -5.99 1.11
C ASP A 266 -45.48 -5.99 0.58
N LYS A 267 -45.74 -5.28 -0.52
CA LYS A 267 -47.05 -5.29 -1.18
C LYS A 267 -47.41 -6.67 -1.75
N ILE A 268 -46.44 -7.42 -2.26
CA ILE A 268 -46.66 -8.77 -2.80
C ILE A 268 -46.97 -9.77 -1.67
N SER A 269 -46.21 -9.72 -0.57
CA SER A 269 -46.42 -10.58 0.61
C SER A 269 -47.84 -10.48 1.16
N ASN A 270 -48.33 -9.25 1.38
CA ASN A 270 -49.68 -9.01 1.90
C ASN A 270 -50.79 -9.59 1.01
N ASN A 271 -50.60 -9.57 -0.31
CA ASN A 271 -51.58 -10.12 -1.24
C ASN A 271 -51.60 -11.67 -1.20
N THR A 272 -50.46 -12.32 -1.00
CA THR A 272 -50.39 -13.79 -0.88
C THR A 272 -51.09 -14.31 0.37
N ILE A 273 -50.93 -13.63 1.51
CA ILE A 273 -51.57 -14.00 2.79
C ILE A 273 -53.11 -13.86 2.66
N SER A 274 -53.57 -12.76 2.05
CA SER A 274 -55.01 -12.54 1.78
C SER A 274 -55.62 -13.66 0.91
N ASN A 275 -54.90 -14.08 -0.14
CA ASN A 275 -55.33 -15.18 -1.00
C ASN A 275 -55.29 -16.56 -0.30
N ALA A 276 -54.37 -16.77 0.64
CA ALA A 276 -54.34 -18.00 1.44
C ALA A 276 -55.53 -18.07 2.42
N ILE A 277 -55.85 -16.95 3.08
CA ILE A 277 -56.99 -16.84 4.00
C ILE A 277 -58.32 -17.11 3.27
N SER A 278 -58.49 -16.55 2.07
CA SER A 278 -59.72 -16.75 1.29
C SER A 278 -59.90 -18.21 0.85
N ARG A 279 -58.82 -18.92 0.49
CA ARG A 279 -58.86 -20.35 0.18
C ARG A 279 -59.22 -21.18 1.40
N THR A 280 -58.65 -20.88 2.57
CA THR A 280 -58.99 -21.60 3.81
C THR A 280 -60.44 -21.39 4.23
N ASN A 281 -61.02 -20.21 3.99
CA ASN A 281 -62.44 -19.96 4.26
C ASN A 281 -63.37 -20.90 3.49
N ALA A 282 -63.04 -21.21 2.22
CA ALA A 282 -63.84 -22.13 1.42
C ALA A 282 -63.81 -23.57 1.98
N GLU A 283 -62.66 -24.03 2.49
CA GLU A 283 -62.54 -25.35 3.12
C GLU A 283 -63.21 -25.38 4.50
N LEU A 284 -63.15 -24.29 5.28
CA LEU A 284 -63.90 -24.19 6.55
C LEU A 284 -65.41 -24.30 6.31
N LEU A 285 -65.97 -23.55 5.36
CA LEU A 285 -67.39 -23.66 4.99
C LEU A 285 -67.76 -25.08 4.53
N ARG A 286 -66.84 -25.77 3.84
CA ARG A 286 -67.02 -27.16 3.43
C ARG A 286 -67.06 -28.11 4.62
N LEU A 287 -66.20 -27.92 5.62
CA LEU A 287 -66.26 -28.69 6.87
C LEU A 287 -67.59 -28.42 7.61
N GLU A 288 -68.08 -27.18 7.62
CA GLU A 288 -69.32 -26.81 8.31
C GLU A 288 -70.51 -27.53 7.68
N SER A 289 -70.53 -27.53 6.33
CA SER A 289 -71.55 -28.25 5.56
C SER A 289 -71.57 -29.77 5.79
N ARG A 290 -70.46 -30.34 6.27
CA ARG A 290 -70.32 -31.77 6.62
C ARG A 290 -70.66 -32.06 8.09
N GLY A 291 -71.03 -31.03 8.86
CA GLY A 291 -71.44 -31.13 10.26
C GLY A 291 -70.29 -31.02 11.28
N TRP A 292 -69.11 -30.55 10.86
CA TRP A 292 -68.00 -30.27 11.79
C TRP A 292 -68.22 -28.95 12.53
N ASN A 293 -67.77 -28.89 13.79
CA ASN A 293 -67.74 -27.66 14.57
C ASN A 293 -66.44 -26.89 14.28
N ILE A 294 -66.57 -25.65 13.79
CA ILE A 294 -65.46 -24.84 13.25
C ILE A 294 -65.28 -23.53 14.03
N THR A 295 -66.05 -23.30 15.08
CA THR A 295 -66.03 -22.04 15.84
C THR A 295 -64.64 -21.70 16.38
N GLU A 296 -63.89 -22.69 16.87
CA GLU A 296 -62.53 -22.52 17.37
C GLU A 296 -61.52 -22.20 16.26
N LEU A 297 -61.68 -22.82 15.08
CA LEU A 297 -60.82 -22.55 13.91
C LEU A 297 -61.05 -21.15 13.35
N LEU A 298 -62.30 -20.67 13.30
CA LEU A 298 -62.62 -19.30 12.89
C LEU A 298 -62.06 -18.28 13.88
N HIS A 299 -62.19 -18.53 15.18
CA HIS A 299 -61.63 -17.67 16.20
C HIS A 299 -60.10 -17.62 16.16
N LEU A 300 -59.43 -18.75 15.87
CA LEU A 300 -57.99 -18.79 15.64
C LEU A 300 -57.58 -18.01 14.38
N GLN A 301 -58.37 -18.11 13.30
CA GLN A 301 -58.10 -17.38 12.07
C GLN A 301 -58.17 -15.85 12.25
N GLU A 302 -59.08 -15.35 13.08
CA GLU A 302 -59.23 -13.92 13.36
C GLU A 302 -58.13 -13.35 14.26
N LYS A 303 -57.65 -14.13 15.24
CA LYS A 303 -56.68 -13.66 16.24
C LYS A 303 -55.22 -13.93 15.86
N GLU A 304 -54.94 -15.09 15.27
CA GLU A 304 -53.58 -15.56 14.99
C GLU A 304 -53.51 -16.37 13.68
N PRO A 305 -53.36 -15.70 12.51
CA PRO A 305 -53.39 -16.37 11.21
C PRO A 305 -52.26 -17.39 11.03
N GLU A 306 -51.07 -17.15 11.59
CA GLU A 306 -49.93 -18.06 11.48
C GLU A 306 -50.14 -19.37 12.26
N SER A 307 -50.67 -19.29 13.48
CA SER A 307 -50.96 -20.47 14.31
C SER A 307 -52.16 -21.24 13.73
N PHE A 308 -53.13 -20.52 13.15
CA PHE A 308 -54.24 -21.10 12.40
C PHE A 308 -53.75 -22.00 11.25
N PHE A 309 -52.86 -21.55 10.35
CA PHE A 309 -52.44 -22.37 9.21
C PHE A 309 -51.78 -23.69 9.63
N LYS A 310 -50.99 -23.69 10.71
CA LYS A 310 -50.34 -24.89 11.23
C LYS A 310 -51.37 -25.87 11.83
N GLN A 311 -52.28 -25.37 12.67
CA GLN A 311 -53.30 -26.19 13.34
C GLN A 311 -54.37 -26.67 12.34
N PHE A 312 -54.73 -25.85 11.36
CA PHE A 312 -55.61 -26.21 10.26
C PHE A 312 -55.02 -27.35 9.42
N ALA A 313 -53.74 -27.27 9.04
CA ALA A 313 -53.09 -28.36 8.30
C ALA A 313 -53.07 -29.68 9.09
N GLN A 314 -52.74 -29.62 10.39
CA GLN A 314 -52.71 -30.80 11.26
C GLN A 314 -54.11 -31.41 11.45
N SER A 315 -55.13 -30.58 11.65
CA SER A 315 -56.51 -31.05 11.79
C SER A 315 -57.04 -31.65 10.48
N MET A 316 -56.72 -31.08 9.32
CA MET A 316 -57.09 -31.64 8.02
C MET A 316 -56.47 -33.03 7.76
N GLU A 317 -55.27 -33.30 8.31
CA GLU A 317 -54.66 -34.63 8.27
C GLU A 317 -55.35 -35.64 9.22
N ALA A 318 -56.00 -35.16 10.29
CA ALA A 318 -56.69 -35.98 11.28
C ALA A 318 -58.14 -36.31 10.88
N VAL A 319 -58.84 -35.40 10.20
CA VAL A 319 -60.22 -35.57 9.69
C VAL A 319 -60.50 -36.92 9.00
N PRO A 320 -59.66 -37.45 8.08
CA PRO A 320 -59.92 -38.75 7.45
C PRO A 320 -59.83 -39.94 8.42
N ARG A 321 -59.17 -39.79 9.58
CA ARG A 321 -59.00 -40.84 10.60
C ARG A 321 -60.18 -40.97 11.57
N ILE A 322 -61.25 -40.20 11.39
CA ILE A 322 -62.44 -40.22 12.28
C ILE A 322 -63.10 -41.61 12.36
N GLY A 323 -63.21 -42.35 11.26
CA GLY A 323 -63.88 -43.67 11.24
C GLY A 323 -63.21 -44.70 12.17
N PRO A 324 -61.89 -44.90 12.10
CA PRO A 324 -61.15 -45.70 13.08
C PRO A 324 -61.30 -45.23 14.53
N ILE A 325 -61.14 -43.93 14.80
CA ILE A 325 -61.26 -43.34 16.15
C ILE A 325 -62.64 -43.64 16.72
N GLN A 326 -63.69 -43.42 15.93
CA GLN A 326 -65.05 -43.63 16.36
C GLN A 326 -65.41 -45.09 16.61
N ARG A 327 -64.90 -46.03 15.82
CA ARG A 327 -65.09 -47.47 16.09
C ARG A 327 -64.50 -47.86 17.45
N ARG A 328 -63.36 -47.28 17.83
CA ARG A 328 -62.72 -47.53 19.13
C ARG A 328 -63.52 -46.92 20.28
N ILE A 329 -64.07 -45.73 20.09
CA ILE A 329 -64.90 -45.03 21.09
C ILE A 329 -66.25 -45.74 21.25
N ALA A 330 -66.91 -46.11 20.17
CA ALA A 330 -68.21 -46.80 20.21
C ALA A 330 -68.12 -48.20 20.85
N ALA A 331 -66.94 -48.82 20.85
CA ALA A 331 -66.71 -50.11 21.50
C ALA A 331 -66.54 -50.02 23.03
N LEU A 332 -66.43 -48.81 23.58
CA LEU A 332 -66.33 -48.60 25.03
C LEU A 332 -67.70 -48.74 25.70
N ASP A 333 -67.69 -49.20 26.95
CA ASP A 333 -68.90 -49.40 27.75
C ASP A 333 -69.35 -48.08 28.39
N TRP A 334 -70.07 -47.26 27.61
CA TRP A 334 -70.54 -45.93 28.04
C TRP A 334 -71.70 -45.95 29.04
N ARG A 335 -72.24 -47.13 29.37
CA ARG A 335 -73.27 -47.31 30.40
C ARG A 335 -72.82 -46.86 31.80
N ARG A 336 -71.50 -46.71 31.98
CA ARG A 336 -70.84 -46.38 33.24
C ARG A 336 -70.59 -44.89 33.46
N ASP A 337 -70.72 -44.06 32.41
CA ASP A 337 -70.60 -42.60 32.49
C ASP A 337 -71.25 -41.93 31.27
N ILE A 338 -72.51 -41.54 31.43
CA ILE A 338 -73.30 -40.90 30.34
C ILE A 338 -72.78 -39.48 30.05
N GLY A 339 -72.41 -38.74 31.10
CA GLY A 339 -71.96 -37.35 30.96
C GLY A 339 -70.68 -37.22 30.14
N ARG A 340 -69.75 -38.18 30.29
CA ARG A 340 -68.53 -38.23 29.47
C ARG A 340 -68.81 -38.71 28.05
N ALA A 341 -69.77 -39.59 27.85
CA ALA A 341 -70.17 -40.03 26.51
C ALA A 341 -70.64 -38.83 25.67
N ASP A 342 -71.47 -37.96 26.26
CA ASP A 342 -71.95 -36.74 25.61
C ASP A 342 -70.83 -35.73 25.36
N ALA A 343 -69.92 -35.54 26.33
CA ALA A 343 -68.75 -34.67 26.16
C ALA A 343 -67.84 -35.14 25.01
N VAL A 344 -67.52 -36.43 24.96
CA VAL A 344 -66.70 -37.02 23.89
C VAL A 344 -67.42 -36.92 22.54
N SER A 345 -68.74 -37.06 22.51
CA SER A 345 -69.53 -36.89 21.27
C SER A 345 -69.42 -35.47 20.69
N ASN A 346 -69.38 -34.45 21.55
CA ASN A 346 -69.20 -33.05 21.13
C ASN A 346 -67.76 -32.77 20.70
N GLN A 347 -66.77 -33.36 21.39
CA GLN A 347 -65.37 -33.21 21.05
C GLN A 347 -65.01 -33.86 19.70
N ILE A 348 -65.60 -35.01 19.36
CA ILE A 348 -65.37 -35.68 18.06
C ILE A 348 -65.81 -34.81 16.88
N ARG A 349 -66.78 -33.91 17.09
CA ARG A 349 -67.25 -32.97 16.07
C ARG A 349 -66.29 -31.81 15.84
N ASN A 350 -65.32 -31.58 16.72
CA ASN A 350 -64.29 -30.55 16.57
C ASN A 350 -63.03 -31.14 15.93
N PRO A 351 -62.60 -30.66 14.73
CA PRO A 351 -61.46 -31.21 14.03
C PRO A 351 -60.12 -30.97 14.75
N LEU A 352 -60.01 -29.97 15.64
CA LEU A 352 -58.81 -29.71 16.44
C LEU A 352 -58.60 -30.75 17.55
N GLU A 353 -59.70 -31.25 18.12
CA GLU A 353 -59.68 -32.17 19.27
C GLU A 353 -59.50 -33.64 18.86
N LEU A 354 -59.65 -33.99 17.57
CA LEU A 354 -59.55 -35.38 17.08
C LEU A 354 -58.26 -36.08 17.51
N ILE A 355 -57.12 -35.39 17.38
CA ILE A 355 -55.81 -35.94 17.75
C ILE A 355 -55.73 -36.17 19.26
N ARG A 356 -56.29 -35.25 20.05
CA ARG A 356 -56.32 -35.34 21.52
C ARG A 356 -57.21 -36.50 21.98
N ILE A 357 -58.39 -36.66 21.39
CA ILE A 357 -59.31 -37.75 21.71
C ILE A 357 -58.66 -39.10 21.41
N GLU A 358 -58.00 -39.25 20.25
CA GLU A 358 -57.32 -40.50 19.89
C GLU A 358 -56.29 -40.92 20.95
N GLN A 359 -55.55 -39.97 21.51
CA GLN A 359 -54.58 -40.19 22.58
C GLN A 359 -55.23 -40.48 23.94
N GLN A 360 -56.44 -39.95 24.19
CA GLN A 360 -57.16 -40.11 25.45
C GLN A 360 -57.94 -41.43 25.57
N ILE A 361 -58.13 -42.19 24.48
CA ILE A 361 -58.86 -43.48 24.49
C ILE A 361 -58.38 -44.44 25.60
N PRO A 362 -57.08 -44.68 25.82
CA PRO A 362 -56.62 -45.56 26.91
C PRO A 362 -56.98 -45.05 28.32
N ALA A 363 -57.01 -43.73 28.52
CA ALA A 363 -57.42 -43.13 29.78
C ALA A 363 -58.93 -43.26 30.01
N LEU A 364 -59.73 -43.11 28.96
CA LEU A 364 -61.18 -43.33 28.99
C LEU A 364 -61.50 -44.79 29.33
N ILE A 365 -60.76 -45.76 28.77
CA ILE A 365 -60.91 -47.19 29.11
C ILE A 365 -60.69 -47.44 30.61
N ARG A 366 -59.60 -46.89 31.18
CA ARG A 366 -59.32 -47.04 32.63
C ARG A 366 -60.42 -46.42 33.48
N HIS A 367 -60.86 -45.22 33.11
CA HIS A 367 -61.90 -44.51 33.86
C HIS A 367 -63.25 -45.24 33.84
N LEU A 368 -63.65 -45.80 32.69
CA LEU A 368 -64.87 -46.59 32.60
C LEU A 368 -64.74 -47.92 33.37
N ALA A 369 -63.56 -48.52 33.42
CA ALA A 369 -63.33 -49.76 34.17
C ALA A 369 -63.47 -49.59 35.69
N GLU A 370 -63.15 -48.41 36.24
CA GLU A 370 -63.18 -48.11 37.67
C GLU A 370 -64.57 -47.81 38.24
N ARG A 371 -65.59 -47.59 37.39
CA ARG A 371 -66.94 -47.19 37.79
C ARG A 371 -67.97 -48.30 37.64
N ASP A 372 -68.98 -48.25 38.50
CA ASP A 372 -70.20 -49.06 38.41
C ASP A 372 -71.12 -48.54 37.29
N ILE A 373 -72.08 -49.36 36.89
CA ILE A 373 -73.00 -49.06 35.79
C ILE A 373 -74.05 -48.03 36.26
N GLU A 374 -74.19 -46.92 35.52
CA GLU A 374 -75.15 -45.83 35.82
C GLU A 374 -76.53 -46.12 35.19
N ASP A 375 -76.56 -46.56 33.93
CA ASP A 375 -77.78 -46.88 33.19
C ASP A 375 -77.55 -48.07 32.23
N GLU A 376 -78.35 -49.12 32.37
CA GLU A 376 -78.25 -50.35 31.58
C GLU A 376 -78.80 -50.21 30.15
N ASP A 377 -79.70 -49.26 29.91
CA ASP A 377 -80.37 -49.08 28.62
C ASP A 377 -79.64 -48.05 27.72
N TYR A 378 -78.57 -47.42 28.22
CA TYR A 378 -77.83 -46.42 27.46
C TYR A 378 -77.08 -47.01 26.25
N THR A 379 -77.24 -46.38 25.10
CA THR A 379 -76.54 -46.72 23.86
C THR A 379 -75.83 -45.51 23.28
N TYR A 380 -74.53 -45.64 23.05
CA TYR A 380 -73.72 -44.56 22.47
C TYR A 380 -74.00 -44.42 20.97
N SER A 381 -74.35 -43.20 20.53
CA SER A 381 -74.59 -42.91 19.12
C SER A 381 -73.31 -42.43 18.42
N ALA A 382 -72.81 -43.23 17.47
CA ALA A 382 -71.63 -42.90 16.69
C ALA A 382 -71.97 -41.91 15.56
N TRP A 383 -71.70 -40.61 15.76
CA TRP A 383 -71.75 -39.58 14.71
C TRP A 383 -70.62 -39.70 13.66
N LEU A 384 -70.94 -39.98 12.40
CA LEU A 384 -70.01 -39.82 11.28
C LEU A 384 -70.39 -38.59 10.43
N PRO A 385 -69.41 -37.90 9.80
CA PRO A 385 -69.69 -36.84 8.84
C PRO A 385 -70.53 -37.36 7.65
N GLU A 386 -71.56 -36.62 7.24
CA GLU A 386 -72.38 -36.99 6.08
C GLU A 386 -71.55 -36.93 4.78
N GLN A 387 -71.41 -38.07 4.10
CA GLN A 387 -70.88 -38.11 2.74
C GLN A 387 -72.00 -37.76 1.76
N ARG A 388 -72.23 -36.48 1.51
CA ARG A 388 -72.96 -36.10 0.30
C ARG A 388 -72.12 -36.45 -0.92
N PRO A 389 -72.66 -37.11 -1.96
CA PRO A 389 -71.95 -37.25 -3.23
C PRO A 389 -71.80 -35.86 -3.83
N VAL A 390 -70.65 -35.23 -3.60
CA VAL A 390 -70.29 -34.01 -4.29
C VAL A 390 -69.86 -34.44 -5.69
N LEU A 391 -70.67 -34.11 -6.70
CA LEU A 391 -70.17 -33.99 -8.05
C LEU A 391 -69.07 -32.94 -7.99
N LEU A 392 -67.81 -33.37 -7.93
CA LEU A 392 -66.67 -32.49 -8.15
C LEU A 392 -66.94 -31.80 -9.49
N PRO A 393 -67.07 -30.46 -9.56
CA PRO A 393 -66.83 -29.78 -10.81
C PRO A 393 -65.50 -30.32 -11.29
N ARG A 394 -65.47 -30.98 -12.46
CA ARG A 394 -64.22 -31.31 -13.13
C ARG A 394 -63.42 -30.03 -13.05
N GLU A 395 -62.30 -30.05 -12.33
CA GLU A 395 -61.33 -29.00 -12.49
C GLU A 395 -61.14 -28.91 -13.99
N GLN A 396 -61.58 -27.79 -14.55
CA GLN A 396 -61.06 -27.39 -15.82
C GLN A 396 -59.58 -27.29 -15.53
N SER A 397 -58.85 -28.34 -15.88
CA SER A 397 -57.46 -28.29 -16.26
C SER A 397 -57.39 -27.33 -17.44
N VAL A 398 -57.66 -26.05 -17.19
CA VAL A 398 -56.92 -24.98 -17.79
C VAL A 398 -55.53 -25.32 -17.32
N ILE A 399 -54.81 -26.01 -18.20
CA ILE A 399 -53.37 -25.97 -18.25
C ILE A 399 -53.05 -24.51 -17.94
N GLN A 400 -52.63 -24.23 -16.70
CA GLN A 400 -51.89 -23.02 -16.45
C GLN A 400 -50.72 -23.19 -17.39
N LYS A 401 -50.80 -22.53 -18.54
CA LYS A 401 -49.60 -22.16 -19.26
C LYS A 401 -48.82 -21.46 -18.18
N ILE A 402 -47.82 -22.15 -17.63
CA ILE A 402 -46.70 -21.53 -16.96
C ILE A 402 -46.41 -20.35 -17.89
N PRO A 403 -46.62 -19.09 -17.47
CA PRO A 403 -46.18 -18.00 -18.30
C PRO A 403 -44.70 -18.31 -18.47
N ALA A 404 -44.30 -18.61 -19.71
CA ALA A 404 -42.90 -18.71 -20.05
C ALA A 404 -42.27 -17.48 -19.40
N LYS A 405 -41.31 -17.69 -18.50
CA LYS A 405 -40.47 -16.60 -18.02
C LYS A 405 -39.98 -15.92 -19.28
N VAL A 406 -40.61 -14.80 -19.62
CA VAL A 406 -40.05 -13.86 -20.56
C VAL A 406 -38.86 -13.34 -19.77
N GLN A 407 -37.72 -14.00 -19.98
CA GLN A 407 -36.46 -13.42 -19.58
C GLN A 407 -36.42 -12.06 -20.25
N PRO A 408 -36.17 -10.97 -19.53
CA PRO A 408 -35.87 -9.72 -20.19
C PRO A 408 -34.66 -9.96 -21.10
N ASN A 409 -34.76 -9.50 -22.35
CA ASN A 409 -33.75 -9.65 -23.40
C ASN A 409 -32.40 -8.98 -23.04
N SER A 410 -32.30 -8.33 -21.87
CA SER A 410 -31.13 -7.62 -21.35
C SER A 410 -30.04 -8.53 -20.78
N THR A 411 -30.37 -9.78 -20.41
CA THR A 411 -29.36 -10.72 -19.88
C THR A 411 -28.39 -11.23 -20.94
N LEU A 412 -28.72 -11.10 -22.23
CA LEU A 412 -27.83 -11.50 -23.33
C LEU A 412 -26.71 -10.48 -23.55
N GLU A 413 -27.03 -9.20 -23.41
CA GLU A 413 -26.06 -8.11 -23.55
C GLU A 413 -25.11 -8.07 -22.33
N GLU A 414 -25.65 -8.31 -21.13
CA GLU A 414 -24.88 -8.46 -19.88
C GLU A 414 -24.02 -9.74 -19.86
N ALA A 415 -24.52 -10.87 -20.37
CA ALA A 415 -23.70 -12.08 -20.51
C ALA A 415 -22.61 -11.93 -21.57
N HIS A 416 -22.86 -11.18 -22.65
CA HIS A 416 -21.83 -10.84 -23.63
C HIS A 416 -20.80 -9.85 -23.07
N GLU A 417 -21.20 -8.90 -22.23
CA GLU A 417 -20.29 -7.95 -21.59
C GLU A 417 -19.44 -8.62 -20.50
N ALA A 418 -20.02 -9.52 -19.69
CA ALA A 418 -19.28 -10.33 -18.73
C ALA A 418 -18.30 -11.31 -19.41
N MET A 419 -18.67 -11.85 -20.58
CA MET A 419 -17.73 -12.64 -21.40
C MET A 419 -16.59 -11.79 -21.98
N LEU A 420 -16.86 -10.55 -22.41
CA LEU A 420 -15.82 -9.64 -22.90
C LEU A 420 -14.87 -9.20 -21.78
N GLU A 421 -15.39 -8.94 -20.57
CA GLU A 421 -14.60 -8.58 -19.39
C GLU A 421 -13.71 -9.75 -18.92
N ALA A 422 -14.24 -10.99 -18.95
CA ALA A 422 -13.45 -12.19 -18.65
C ALA A 422 -12.41 -12.52 -19.75
N MET A 423 -12.62 -12.08 -20.98
CA MET A 423 -11.64 -12.21 -22.07
C MET A 423 -10.55 -11.14 -22.00
N ASP A 424 -10.86 -9.92 -21.53
CA ASP A 424 -9.91 -8.83 -21.33
C ASP A 424 -9.01 -9.05 -20.09
N GLU A 425 -9.48 -9.79 -19.07
CA GLU A 425 -8.68 -10.20 -17.90
C GLU A 425 -7.61 -11.26 -18.19
N HIS A 426 -7.52 -11.81 -19.41
CA HIS A 426 -6.54 -12.84 -19.79
C HIS A 426 -5.44 -12.35 -20.75
N ILE A 427 -5.26 -11.03 -20.87
CA ILE A 427 -4.13 -10.47 -21.62
C ILE A 427 -3.08 -10.00 -20.62
N GLU A 428 -2.31 -10.94 -20.08
CA GLU A 428 -0.95 -10.62 -19.68
C GLU A 428 -0.16 -10.24 -20.95
N PRO A 429 0.68 -9.19 -20.93
CA PRO A 429 1.53 -8.87 -22.06
C PRO A 429 2.66 -9.90 -22.13
N THR A 430 2.44 -10.99 -22.86
CA THR A 430 3.55 -11.80 -23.38
C THR A 430 4.14 -11.05 -24.56
N THR A 431 5.27 -10.39 -24.33
CA THR A 431 6.16 -9.95 -25.39
C THR A 431 6.81 -11.16 -26.07
N GLU A 432 6.80 -11.06 -27.40
CA GLU A 432 7.73 -11.62 -28.37
C GLU A 432 7.46 -13.04 -28.91
N VAL A 433 6.94 -12.98 -30.14
CA VAL A 433 6.81 -14.01 -31.17
C VAL A 433 8.20 -14.43 -31.65
N ASP A 434 8.45 -15.73 -31.71
CA ASP A 434 9.30 -16.32 -32.75
C ASP A 434 8.48 -17.40 -33.46
N ASP A 435 8.26 -17.16 -34.76
CA ASP A 435 7.58 -18.05 -35.69
C ASP A 435 8.40 -19.34 -35.91
N ASP A 436 7.77 -20.51 -35.75
CA ASP A 436 8.04 -21.60 -36.68
C ASP A 436 6.88 -22.61 -36.78
N VAL A 437 6.60 -22.96 -38.03
CA VAL A 437 5.44 -23.70 -38.54
C VAL A 437 5.60 -25.21 -38.34
N ASN A 438 4.59 -25.90 -37.78
CA ASN A 438 4.06 -27.15 -38.38
C ASN A 438 2.77 -27.70 -37.72
N VAL A 439 1.70 -27.69 -38.54
CA VAL A 439 0.70 -28.75 -38.80
C VAL A 439 0.54 -29.89 -37.77
N VAL A 440 -0.70 -30.12 -37.29
CA VAL A 440 -1.56 -31.30 -37.58
C VAL A 440 -2.91 -31.17 -36.86
N GLU A 441 -3.99 -31.37 -37.64
CA GLU A 441 -5.38 -31.56 -37.23
C GLU A 441 -5.55 -32.64 -36.14
N THR A 442 -6.55 -32.51 -35.26
CA THR A 442 -7.78 -33.34 -35.27
C THR A 442 -8.60 -33.10 -33.99
N THR A 443 -9.88 -32.84 -34.22
CA THR A 443 -11.05 -32.95 -33.34
C THR A 443 -10.98 -34.01 -32.23
N GLU A 444 -11.55 -33.72 -31.06
CA GLU A 444 -12.81 -34.36 -30.62
C GLU A 444 -13.38 -33.79 -29.31
N ILE A 445 -14.71 -33.79 -29.28
CA ILE A 445 -15.64 -33.29 -28.27
C ILE A 445 -15.91 -34.42 -27.26
N ALA A 446 -15.80 -34.16 -25.96
CA ALA A 446 -16.56 -34.88 -24.93
C ALA A 446 -16.53 -34.17 -23.56
N GLN A 447 -17.62 -33.51 -23.20
CA GLN A 447 -18.07 -33.36 -21.80
C GLN A 447 -19.01 -34.54 -21.46
N PRO A 448 -19.52 -34.68 -20.22
CA PRO A 448 -18.87 -34.68 -18.90
C PRO A 448 -19.34 -35.91 -18.07
N SER A 449 -18.77 -36.13 -16.87
CA SER A 449 -19.51 -36.86 -15.82
C SER A 449 -19.18 -36.37 -14.41
N THR A 450 -20.24 -35.90 -13.78
CA THR A 450 -20.44 -35.50 -12.39
C THR A 450 -20.40 -36.70 -11.43
N LYS A 451 -19.86 -36.51 -10.21
CA LYS A 451 -20.43 -36.97 -8.92
C LYS A 451 -19.57 -36.58 -7.69
N THR A 452 -19.84 -35.39 -7.17
CA THR A 452 -20.38 -35.09 -5.82
C THR A 452 -20.04 -35.98 -4.59
N LEU A 453 -19.33 -35.35 -3.64
CA LEU A 453 -19.46 -35.30 -2.16
C LEU A 453 -19.32 -36.58 -1.29
N LYS A 454 -18.44 -36.51 -0.28
CA LYS A 454 -18.85 -36.27 1.13
C LYS A 454 -17.69 -35.92 2.07
N GLU A 455 -17.97 -34.92 2.92
CA GLU A 455 -17.30 -34.50 4.17
C GLU A 455 -17.14 -35.65 5.18
N THR A 456 -16.15 -35.60 6.08
CA THR A 456 -16.39 -35.17 7.48
C THR A 456 -15.07 -34.93 8.25
N GLU A 457 -15.18 -33.97 9.16
CA GLU A 457 -14.25 -33.39 10.12
C GLU A 457 -13.54 -34.39 11.05
N THR A 458 -12.35 -34.04 11.54
CA THR A 458 -12.08 -33.68 12.96
C THR A 458 -10.57 -33.53 13.23
N THR A 459 -10.17 -32.31 13.59
CA THR A 459 -8.97 -31.93 14.36
C THR A 459 -9.15 -32.34 15.84
N PRO A 460 -8.25 -32.01 16.80
CA PRO A 460 -6.77 -31.94 16.85
C PRO A 460 -6.21 -32.72 18.09
N GLU A 461 -4.89 -32.89 18.23
CA GLU A 461 -4.21 -32.67 19.52
C GLU A 461 -2.67 -32.64 19.42
N GLU A 462 -2.09 -31.91 20.38
CA GLU A 462 -0.80 -31.26 20.45
C GLU A 462 0.27 -32.04 21.25
N ILE A 463 1.54 -31.86 20.86
CA ILE A 463 2.74 -31.60 21.70
C ILE A 463 3.31 -32.72 22.63
N LYS A 464 4.56 -33.19 22.39
CA LYS A 464 5.85 -32.72 22.99
C LYS A 464 7.02 -33.74 22.88
N SER A 465 8.14 -33.25 22.33
CA SER A 465 9.57 -33.45 22.68
C SER A 465 10.16 -34.85 22.93
N VAL A 466 11.30 -35.16 22.26
CA VAL A 466 12.69 -35.22 22.82
C VAL A 466 13.67 -35.64 21.71
N ALA A 467 14.71 -34.84 21.46
CA ALA A 467 15.94 -35.22 20.74
C ALA A 467 17.01 -35.67 21.77
N PRO A 468 18.12 -36.40 21.47
CA PRO A 468 19.16 -35.91 20.53
C PRO A 468 20.05 -36.95 19.76
N VAL A 469 20.50 -36.52 18.57
CA VAL A 469 21.84 -36.56 17.93
C VAL A 469 22.77 -37.80 18.05
N GLU A 470 23.14 -38.36 16.88
CA GLU A 470 24.48 -38.76 16.36
C GLU A 470 24.24 -39.64 15.09
N SER A 471 24.99 -39.65 13.99
CA SER A 471 26.24 -39.04 13.54
C SER A 471 26.41 -39.25 12.01
N LYS A 472 27.05 -38.27 11.36
CA LYS A 472 27.83 -38.26 10.10
C LYS A 472 27.74 -39.45 9.13
N GLU A 473 27.47 -39.13 7.86
CA GLU A 473 28.31 -39.64 6.76
C GLU A 473 28.40 -38.66 5.58
N GLN A 474 29.63 -38.44 5.12
CA GLN A 474 30.04 -37.51 4.06
C GLN A 474 29.80 -38.14 2.68
N ALA A 475 29.25 -37.38 1.74
CA ALA A 475 29.38 -37.67 0.31
C ALA A 475 30.05 -36.48 -0.41
N LYS A 476 31.12 -36.80 -1.15
CA LYS A 476 31.94 -35.91 -1.99
C LYS A 476 31.18 -35.49 -3.26
N PRO A 477 31.63 -34.40 -3.94
CA PRO A 477 30.78 -33.58 -4.80
C PRO A 477 30.62 -34.16 -6.20
N LEU A 478 29.39 -34.08 -6.72
CA LEU A 478 29.08 -34.31 -8.13
C LEU A 478 29.34 -33.00 -8.88
N LYS A 479 30.28 -33.03 -9.83
CA LYS A 479 30.58 -31.90 -10.73
C LYS A 479 29.45 -31.78 -11.77
N SER A 480 28.55 -30.83 -11.59
CA SER A 480 27.73 -30.25 -12.65
C SER A 480 28.35 -28.92 -13.11
N PRO A 481 28.17 -28.52 -14.38
CA PRO A 481 28.91 -27.41 -14.97
C PRO A 481 28.54 -26.10 -14.28
N THR A 482 29.57 -25.38 -13.85
CA THR A 482 29.53 -24.03 -13.30
C THR A 482 28.77 -23.13 -14.28
N ARG A 483 27.52 -22.80 -13.95
CA ARG A 483 26.93 -21.54 -14.42
C ARG A 483 27.57 -20.48 -13.53
N GLU A 484 28.29 -19.55 -14.14
CA GLU A 484 28.83 -18.38 -13.44
C GLU A 484 27.64 -17.71 -12.73
N ALA A 485 27.61 -17.79 -11.39
CA ALA A 485 26.61 -17.10 -10.60
C ALA A 485 26.78 -15.61 -10.87
N ASP A 486 25.70 -14.89 -11.14
CA ASP A 486 25.75 -13.46 -11.38
C ASP A 486 26.14 -12.75 -10.06
N VAL A 487 27.40 -12.32 -9.97
CA VAL A 487 27.97 -11.78 -8.72
C VAL A 487 27.71 -10.27 -8.56
N SER A 488 27.15 -9.64 -9.59
CA SER A 488 26.91 -8.19 -9.67
C SER A 488 26.07 -7.66 -8.50
N SER A 489 25.00 -8.36 -8.10
CA SER A 489 24.14 -8.00 -6.96
C SER A 489 24.92 -7.92 -5.64
N TYR A 490 25.85 -8.86 -5.42
CA TYR A 490 26.67 -8.90 -4.22
C TYR A 490 27.74 -7.81 -4.22
N GLU A 491 28.31 -7.50 -5.37
CA GLU A 491 29.26 -6.38 -5.52
C GLU A 491 28.59 -5.05 -5.20
N HIS A 492 27.40 -4.81 -5.75
CA HIS A 492 26.64 -3.60 -5.49
C HIS A 492 26.38 -3.41 -3.98
N LEU A 493 25.87 -4.43 -3.30
CA LEU A 493 25.61 -4.37 -1.86
C LEU A 493 26.89 -4.09 -1.06
N LEU A 494 28.03 -4.69 -1.45
CA LEU A 494 29.30 -4.46 -0.75
C LEU A 494 29.84 -3.05 -0.94
N HIS A 495 29.64 -2.46 -2.11
CA HIS A 495 29.95 -1.04 -2.33
C HIS A 495 29.10 -0.14 -1.42
N VAL A 496 27.81 -0.42 -1.27
CA VAL A 496 26.92 0.35 -0.37
C VAL A 496 27.35 0.21 1.10
N LEU A 497 27.83 -0.96 1.51
CA LEU A 497 28.37 -1.20 2.86
C LEU A 497 29.77 -0.61 3.10
N GLY A 498 30.44 -0.05 2.08
CA GLY A 498 31.81 0.46 2.18
C GLY A 498 32.91 -0.61 2.09
N LEU A 499 32.57 -1.87 1.81
CA LEU A 499 33.48 -3.02 1.70
C LEU A 499 34.07 -3.15 0.28
N THR A 500 34.66 -2.06 -0.21
CA THR A 500 35.16 -1.95 -1.60
C THR A 500 36.31 -2.91 -1.92
N LYS A 501 37.14 -3.28 -0.95
CA LYS A 501 38.26 -4.23 -1.15
C LYS A 501 37.74 -5.65 -1.34
N GLU A 502 36.73 -6.01 -0.58
CA GLU A 502 36.06 -7.30 -0.61
C GLU A 502 35.21 -7.45 -1.88
N ALA A 503 34.53 -6.39 -2.32
CA ALA A 503 33.81 -6.35 -3.60
C ALA A 503 34.74 -6.63 -4.79
N ASN A 504 35.88 -5.92 -4.86
CA ASN A 504 36.88 -6.12 -5.92
C ASN A 504 37.52 -7.52 -5.88
N ALA A 505 37.70 -8.10 -4.68
CA ALA A 505 38.21 -9.46 -4.53
C ALA A 505 37.19 -10.52 -4.97
N LEU A 506 35.90 -10.26 -4.77
CA LEU A 506 34.81 -11.13 -5.21
C LEU A 506 34.69 -11.15 -6.74
N ALA A 507 34.75 -9.97 -7.38
CA ALA A 507 34.76 -9.81 -8.84
C ALA A 507 35.92 -10.58 -9.51
N GLY A 508 37.10 -10.59 -8.86
CA GLY A 508 38.31 -11.19 -9.43
C GLY A 508 38.48 -12.69 -9.16
N SER A 509 37.96 -13.23 -8.05
CA SER A 509 38.26 -14.60 -7.60
C SER A 509 37.05 -15.50 -7.39
N GLY A 510 35.84 -14.92 -7.26
CA GLY A 510 34.64 -15.66 -6.89
C GLY A 510 34.68 -16.33 -5.50
N ASP A 511 35.72 -16.08 -4.69
CA ASP A 511 35.89 -16.74 -3.39
C ASP A 511 35.10 -16.02 -2.29
N VAL A 512 33.96 -16.63 -1.96
CA VAL A 512 33.01 -16.18 -0.92
C VAL A 512 33.59 -16.31 0.50
N SER A 513 34.69 -17.04 0.70
CA SER A 513 35.26 -17.31 2.04
C SER A 513 35.80 -16.06 2.72
N ASN A 514 36.46 -15.19 1.96
CA ASN A 514 36.99 -13.92 2.47
C ASN A 514 35.86 -12.94 2.81
N LEU A 515 34.85 -12.87 1.95
CA LEU A 515 33.64 -12.09 2.16
C LEU A 515 32.89 -12.53 3.43
N ARG A 516 32.70 -13.85 3.61
CA ARG A 516 32.07 -14.41 4.80
C ARG A 516 32.80 -14.00 6.08
N ARG A 517 34.14 -14.03 6.06
CA ARG A 517 34.95 -13.61 7.21
C ARG A 517 34.83 -12.11 7.50
N ALA A 518 34.84 -11.28 6.46
CA ALA A 518 34.71 -9.83 6.60
C ALA A 518 33.35 -9.45 7.19
N LEU A 519 32.25 -9.94 6.61
CA LEU A 519 30.89 -9.69 7.10
C LEU A 519 30.69 -10.20 8.52
N ALA A 520 31.17 -11.42 8.81
CA ALA A 520 31.07 -12.01 10.15
C ALA A 520 31.82 -11.19 11.23
N SER A 521 32.89 -10.48 10.86
CA SER A 521 33.64 -9.63 11.80
C SER A 521 32.85 -8.42 12.28
N HIS A 522 31.85 -7.99 11.50
CA HIS A 522 30.98 -6.88 11.83
C HIS A 522 29.69 -7.32 12.53
N VAL A 523 29.43 -8.62 12.73
CA VAL A 523 28.23 -9.13 13.42
C VAL A 523 28.40 -9.06 14.95
N GLY A 524 27.36 -8.68 15.68
CA GLY A 524 27.30 -8.66 17.14
C GLY A 524 27.97 -7.47 17.82
N VAL A 525 28.16 -6.35 17.11
CA VAL A 525 28.76 -5.13 17.70
C VAL A 525 27.69 -4.34 18.47
N GLU A 526 27.95 -4.07 19.75
CA GLU A 526 27.09 -3.25 20.62
C GLU A 526 27.83 -2.00 21.14
N PRO A 527 27.17 -0.84 21.30
CA PRO A 527 25.76 -0.56 21.01
C PRO A 527 25.53 -0.19 19.54
N ARG A 528 24.69 -0.96 18.83
CA ARG A 528 24.30 -0.73 17.44
C ARG A 528 22.88 -1.23 17.19
N ASP A 529 22.20 -0.63 16.23
CA ASP A 529 20.85 -1.04 15.82
C ASP A 529 20.78 -2.53 15.45
N ILE A 530 19.86 -3.28 16.08
CA ILE A 530 19.65 -4.72 15.82
C ILE A 530 19.43 -5.00 14.33
N ARG A 531 18.81 -4.08 13.59
CA ARG A 531 18.50 -4.29 12.16
C ARG A 531 19.75 -4.41 11.30
N VAL A 532 20.82 -3.69 11.64
CA VAL A 532 22.11 -3.81 10.96
C VAL A 532 22.69 -5.21 11.18
N ASP A 533 22.54 -5.74 12.38
CA ASP A 533 23.01 -7.07 12.71
C ASP A 533 22.18 -8.16 12.02
N ARG A 534 20.86 -7.99 11.97
CA ARG A 534 19.93 -8.85 11.23
C ARG A 534 20.25 -8.87 9.75
N LEU A 535 20.54 -7.71 9.15
CA LEU A 535 20.96 -7.57 7.76
C LEU A 535 22.24 -8.36 7.49
N LEU A 536 23.29 -8.17 8.29
CA LEU A 536 24.55 -8.90 8.10
C LEU A 536 24.36 -10.41 8.24
N ARG A 537 23.59 -10.85 9.23
CA ARG A 537 23.31 -12.28 9.43
C ARG A 537 22.48 -12.87 8.29
N LEU A 538 21.55 -12.12 7.69
CA LEU A 538 20.78 -12.53 6.51
C LEU A 538 21.66 -12.59 5.25
N VAL A 539 22.48 -11.57 5.00
CA VAL A 539 23.42 -11.55 3.86
C VAL A 539 24.37 -12.74 3.94
N LEU A 540 24.87 -13.10 5.13
CA LEU A 540 25.70 -14.30 5.33
C LEU A 540 24.99 -15.61 4.95
N ARG A 541 23.65 -15.67 5.07
CA ARG A 541 22.83 -16.84 4.69
C ARG A 541 22.49 -16.86 3.20
N LEU A 542 22.43 -15.69 2.58
CA LEU A 542 22.13 -15.48 1.16
C LEU A 542 23.38 -15.48 0.26
N LEU A 543 24.57 -15.72 0.81
CA LEU A 543 25.79 -15.92 0.01
C LEU A 543 25.63 -17.09 -0.97
N PRO A 544 26.21 -16.99 -2.19
CA PRO A 544 25.99 -17.99 -3.23
C PRO A 544 26.56 -19.35 -2.82
N GLN A 545 25.80 -20.41 -3.07
CA GLN A 545 26.15 -21.79 -2.72
C GLN A 545 26.48 -22.66 -3.95
N ASN A 546 26.39 -22.08 -5.15
CA ASN A 546 26.48 -22.75 -6.45
C ASN A 546 25.35 -23.77 -6.67
N ASP A 547 24.12 -23.40 -6.28
CA ASP A 547 22.91 -24.20 -6.48
C ASP A 547 21.88 -23.50 -7.37
N SER A 548 20.75 -24.17 -7.64
CA SER A 548 19.69 -23.62 -8.49
C SER A 548 19.02 -22.37 -7.92
N ASP A 549 19.18 -22.12 -6.62
CA ASP A 549 18.49 -21.05 -5.90
C ASP A 549 19.32 -19.75 -5.84
N ASP A 550 20.57 -19.76 -6.32
CA ASP A 550 21.44 -18.58 -6.30
C ASP A 550 20.85 -17.38 -7.06
N SER A 551 20.05 -17.61 -8.11
CA SER A 551 19.32 -16.52 -8.79
C SER A 551 18.22 -15.91 -7.92
N ASN A 552 17.62 -16.68 -7.02
CA ASN A 552 16.65 -16.15 -6.07
C ASN A 552 17.37 -15.44 -4.91
N ARG A 553 18.54 -15.95 -4.48
CA ARG A 553 19.38 -15.27 -3.48
C ARG A 553 19.87 -13.91 -3.98
N SER A 554 20.28 -13.79 -5.24
CA SER A 554 20.75 -12.52 -5.80
C SER A 554 19.63 -11.46 -5.82
N LYS A 555 18.41 -11.82 -6.22
CA LYS A 555 17.23 -10.94 -6.15
C LYS A 555 16.93 -10.46 -4.72
N LEU A 556 17.03 -11.36 -3.73
CA LEU A 556 16.90 -10.99 -2.33
C LEU A 556 18.00 -10.03 -1.88
N ILE A 557 19.23 -10.20 -2.36
CA ILE A 557 20.34 -9.30 -2.08
C ILE A 557 20.12 -7.91 -2.69
N ASP A 558 19.61 -7.82 -3.93
CA ASP A 558 19.29 -6.54 -4.58
C ASP A 558 18.22 -5.78 -3.77
N SER A 559 17.13 -6.46 -3.38
CA SER A 559 16.10 -5.84 -2.54
C SER A 559 16.62 -5.35 -1.18
N ILE A 560 17.59 -6.04 -0.58
CA ILE A 560 18.28 -5.59 0.64
C ILE A 560 19.14 -4.35 0.32
N GLY A 561 19.84 -4.34 -0.81
CA GLY A 561 20.64 -3.20 -1.28
C GLY A 561 19.82 -1.92 -1.43
N ASP A 562 18.66 -2.01 -2.08
CA ASP A 562 17.74 -0.88 -2.28
C ASP A 562 17.19 -0.34 -0.95
N ALA A 563 16.83 -1.23 -0.03
CA ALA A 563 16.37 -0.84 1.30
C ALA A 563 17.49 -0.23 2.15
N LEU A 564 18.72 -0.72 1.99
CA LEU A 564 19.89 -0.24 2.71
C LEU A 564 20.23 1.22 2.34
N LEU A 565 20.05 1.64 1.08
CA LEU A 565 20.26 3.04 0.67
C LEU A 565 19.35 4.01 1.44
N LYS A 566 18.07 3.67 1.63
CA LYS A 566 17.14 4.49 2.41
C LYS A 566 17.53 4.50 3.90
N TYR A 567 17.97 3.35 4.40
CA TYR A 567 18.41 3.24 5.79
C TYR A 567 19.72 4.01 6.07
N THR A 568 20.69 4.01 5.16
CA THR A 568 21.94 4.77 5.32
C THR A 568 21.67 6.28 5.35
N GLN A 569 20.77 6.76 4.49
CA GLN A 569 20.29 8.15 4.54
C GLN A 569 19.64 8.47 5.88
N TRP A 570 18.79 7.59 6.39
CA TRP A 570 18.16 7.77 7.70
C TRP A 570 19.17 7.83 8.84
N VAL A 571 20.20 6.97 8.82
CA VAL A 571 21.30 7.01 9.80
C VAL A 571 22.03 8.35 9.74
N ARG A 572 22.34 8.84 8.52
CA ARG A 572 23.00 10.13 8.29
C ARG A 572 22.17 11.29 8.83
N MET A 573 20.90 11.39 8.45
CA MET A 573 19.98 12.43 8.93
C MET A 573 19.89 12.45 10.46
N ARG A 574 19.92 11.28 11.09
CA ARG A 574 19.82 11.16 12.55
C ARG A 574 21.12 11.53 13.28
N LEU A 575 22.27 11.32 12.66
CA LEU A 575 23.55 11.82 13.13
C LEU A 575 23.61 13.35 13.00
N GLU A 576 23.20 13.90 11.85
CA GLU A 576 23.16 15.35 11.58
C GLU A 576 22.23 16.09 12.55
N ALA A 577 21.03 15.57 12.81
CA ALA A 577 20.10 16.10 13.81
C ALA A 577 20.65 16.10 15.25
N ARG A 578 21.71 15.33 15.49
CA ARG A 578 22.43 15.27 16.78
C ARG A 578 23.73 16.08 16.76
N HIS A 579 23.96 16.87 15.70
CA HIS A 579 25.19 17.61 15.44
C HIS A 579 26.42 16.70 15.40
N MET A 580 26.25 15.45 14.96
CA MET A 580 27.33 14.50 14.72
C MET A 580 27.51 14.35 13.20
N GLY A 581 28.71 14.63 12.69
CA GLY A 581 29.01 14.45 11.28
C GLY A 581 29.05 12.97 10.89
N ALA A 582 28.42 12.63 9.77
CA ALA A 582 28.57 11.33 9.14
C ALA A 582 29.99 11.19 8.55
N SER A 583 30.59 10.02 8.73
CA SER A 583 31.93 9.67 8.25
C SER A 583 31.95 9.26 6.78
N GLY A 584 30.79 8.86 6.24
CA GLY A 584 30.68 8.29 4.90
C GLY A 584 30.92 6.78 4.86
N ASP A 585 31.35 6.15 5.97
CA ASP A 585 31.36 4.70 6.14
C ASP A 585 30.11 4.26 6.91
N PHE A 586 29.33 3.37 6.31
CA PHE A 586 28.10 2.85 6.89
C PHE A 586 28.29 2.21 8.27
N PHE A 587 29.34 1.41 8.45
CA PHE A 587 29.54 0.70 9.72
C PHE A 587 29.96 1.65 10.84
N GLU A 588 30.82 2.62 10.53
CA GLU A 588 31.21 3.66 11.48
C GLU A 588 30.00 4.52 11.87
N ASP A 589 29.19 4.94 10.90
CA ASP A 589 28.03 5.78 11.13
C ASP A 589 26.94 5.03 11.94
N ALA A 590 26.71 3.75 11.65
CA ALA A 590 25.80 2.90 12.42
C ALA A 590 26.27 2.74 13.89
N ALA A 591 27.57 2.54 14.12
CA ALA A 591 28.13 2.43 15.46
C ALA A 591 28.10 3.77 16.22
N ARG A 592 28.42 4.88 15.54
CA ARG A 592 28.33 6.25 16.11
C ARG A 592 26.90 6.59 16.51
N LEU A 593 25.93 6.26 15.66
CA LEU A 593 24.52 6.48 15.96
C LEU A 593 24.07 5.62 17.14
N GLY A 594 24.48 4.36 17.19
CA GLY A 594 24.20 3.47 18.32
C GLY A 594 24.76 4.00 19.65
N MET A 595 26.01 4.48 19.66
CA MET A 595 26.58 5.14 20.84
C MET A 595 25.82 6.41 21.23
N ALA A 596 25.42 7.23 20.25
CA ALA A 596 24.67 8.46 20.50
C ALA A 596 23.28 8.18 21.08
N LEU A 597 22.57 7.19 20.54
CA LEU A 597 21.25 6.78 21.02
C LEU A 597 21.31 6.14 22.42
N ASN A 598 22.40 5.44 22.73
CA ASN A 598 22.61 4.88 24.07
C ASN A 598 22.87 5.98 25.12
N ARG A 599 23.59 7.05 24.75
CA ARG A 599 23.85 8.20 25.63
C ARG A 599 22.62 9.09 25.82
N THR A 600 21.92 9.42 24.74
CA THR A 600 20.72 10.26 24.76
C THR A 600 19.64 9.64 23.89
N PRO A 601 18.70 8.87 24.47
CA PRO A 601 17.59 8.31 23.70
C PRO A 601 16.78 9.46 23.08
N GLY A 602 16.53 9.40 21.78
CA GLY A 602 15.74 10.42 21.09
C GLY A 602 14.26 10.34 21.45
N PRO A 603 13.48 11.42 21.20
CA PRO A 603 12.02 11.37 21.30
C PRO A 603 11.47 10.35 20.28
N GLY A 604 10.40 9.64 20.66
CA GLY A 604 9.74 8.64 19.81
C GLY A 604 10.12 7.18 20.11
N VAL A 605 10.01 6.31 19.10
CA VAL A 605 10.26 4.87 19.21
C VAL A 605 11.75 4.61 19.49
N ARG A 606 12.02 3.89 20.58
CA ARG A 606 13.39 3.49 20.94
C ARG A 606 13.91 2.47 19.93
N VAL A 607 15.07 2.77 19.36
CA VAL A 607 15.82 1.81 18.54
C VAL A 607 16.45 0.79 19.49
N PRO A 608 16.27 -0.52 19.25
CA PRO A 608 16.93 -1.53 20.04
C PRO A 608 18.41 -1.61 19.66
N LEU A 609 19.31 -1.52 20.65
CA LEU A 609 20.76 -1.35 20.47
C LEU A 609 21.60 -2.58 20.86
N GLN A 610 20.97 -3.76 20.90
CA GLN A 610 21.59 -5.03 21.30
C GLN A 610 22.03 -5.81 20.06
N ALA A 611 22.77 -6.90 20.23
CA ALA A 611 23.05 -7.85 19.17
C ALA A 611 21.77 -8.63 18.79
N ASP A 612 21.65 -9.02 17.51
CA ASP A 612 20.56 -9.89 17.08
C ASP A 612 20.81 -11.31 17.60
N VAL A 613 19.90 -11.83 18.43
CA VAL A 613 19.92 -13.20 18.96
C VAL A 613 18.79 -14.05 18.37
N GLU A 614 17.90 -13.46 17.56
CA GLU A 614 16.80 -14.21 16.98
C GLU A 614 17.32 -15.28 16.00
N PRO A 615 16.78 -16.51 16.03
CA PRO A 615 17.18 -17.53 15.08
C PRO A 615 16.84 -17.10 13.65
N LEU A 616 17.68 -17.53 12.72
CA LEU A 616 17.47 -17.39 11.28
C LEU A 616 17.21 -18.77 10.69
N PRO A 617 16.38 -18.87 9.65
CA PRO A 617 16.12 -20.12 8.95
C PRO A 617 17.40 -20.68 8.33
N GLU A 618 17.36 -21.97 8.01
CA GLU A 618 18.47 -22.64 7.31
C GLU A 618 18.64 -22.07 5.90
N SER A 619 19.87 -22.10 5.37
CA SER A 619 20.16 -21.51 4.05
C SER A 619 19.48 -22.22 2.89
N THR A 620 18.90 -23.40 3.13
CA THR A 620 18.17 -24.20 2.15
C THR A 620 16.68 -23.82 2.08
N ASN A 621 16.14 -23.14 3.10
CA ASN A 621 14.72 -22.77 3.12
C ASN A 621 14.51 -21.36 2.54
N MET A 622 14.36 -21.29 1.21
CA MET A 622 14.22 -20.02 0.49
C MET A 622 12.94 -19.26 0.80
N GLU A 623 11.83 -19.94 1.09
CA GLU A 623 10.55 -19.30 1.43
C GLU A 623 10.65 -18.54 2.76
N GLU A 624 11.23 -19.17 3.79
CA GLU A 624 11.44 -18.52 5.09
C GLU A 624 12.47 -17.38 4.99
N LEU A 625 13.53 -17.55 4.18
CA LEU A 625 14.51 -16.48 3.93
C LEU A 625 13.89 -15.27 3.25
N HIS A 626 12.99 -15.49 2.27
CA HIS A 626 12.23 -14.42 1.62
C HIS A 626 11.41 -13.64 2.64
N LEU A 627 10.61 -14.34 3.47
CA LEU A 627 9.78 -13.72 4.50
C LEU A 627 10.61 -12.91 5.52
N HIS A 628 11.75 -13.44 5.95
CA HIS A 628 12.64 -12.71 6.85
C HIS A 628 13.31 -11.49 6.19
N THR A 629 13.57 -11.56 4.89
CA THR A 629 14.10 -10.44 4.11
C THR A 629 13.07 -9.34 3.94
N GLU A 630 11.82 -9.67 3.61
CA GLU A 630 10.71 -8.71 3.56
C GLU A 630 10.46 -8.04 4.91
N ARG A 631 10.46 -8.81 6.01
CA ARG A 631 10.32 -8.26 7.37
C ARG A 631 11.47 -7.30 7.71
N LEU A 632 12.70 -7.63 7.31
CA LEU A 632 13.84 -6.73 7.49
C LEU A 632 13.61 -5.43 6.71
N ILE A 633 13.27 -5.51 5.42
CA ILE A 633 13.02 -4.35 4.54
C ILE A 633 11.92 -3.45 5.13
N GLN A 634 10.79 -4.03 5.55
CA GLN A 634 9.70 -3.30 6.22
C GLN A 634 10.18 -2.62 7.51
N SER A 635 11.04 -3.29 8.29
CA SER A 635 11.59 -2.71 9.53
C SER A 635 12.61 -1.60 9.28
N MET A 636 13.27 -1.59 8.11
CA MET A 636 14.24 -0.57 7.69
C MET A 636 13.55 0.67 7.09
N ALA A 637 12.33 0.51 6.56
CA ALA A 637 11.48 1.59 6.07
C ALA A 637 10.90 2.42 7.23
N LEU A 638 11.75 3.24 7.85
CA LEU A 638 11.34 4.14 8.91
C LEU A 638 10.87 5.50 8.36
N PRO A 639 9.79 6.08 8.92
CA PRO A 639 9.45 7.46 8.63
C PRO A 639 10.56 8.40 9.09
N ALA A 640 10.75 9.51 8.36
CA ALA A 640 11.59 10.61 8.80
C ALA A 640 11.16 11.01 10.22
N ALA A 641 12.05 10.85 11.19
CA ALA A 641 11.70 11.01 12.60
C ALA A 641 11.24 12.44 12.86
N GLY A 642 9.98 12.58 13.28
CA GLY A 642 9.40 13.84 13.77
C GLY A 642 10.28 14.44 14.87
N GLY A 643 10.65 15.70 14.67
CA GLY A 643 11.65 16.40 15.48
C GLY A 643 12.66 17.21 14.66
N ILE A 644 12.40 17.44 13.38
CA ILE A 644 13.05 18.50 12.60
C ILE A 644 12.28 19.79 12.95
N ASN A 645 12.83 20.56 13.89
CA ASN A 645 12.52 21.98 14.04
C ASN A 645 13.57 22.78 13.28
#